data_AF-A0A957MZF4-F1
#
_entry.id   AF-A0A957MZF4-F1
#
_cell.length_a   1.000
_cell.length_b   1.000
_cell.length_c   1.000
_cell.angle_alpha   90.00
_cell.angle_beta   90.00
_cell.angle_gamma   90.00
#
_symmetry.space_group_name_H-M   'P 1'
#
loop_
_entity.id
_entity.type
_entity.pdbx_description
1 polymer ?
#
loop_
_entity_poly.entity_id
_entity_poly.type
_entity_poly.pdbx_seq_one_letter_code
_entity_poly.pdbx_strand_id
1 'polypeptide(L)'
;MTKLTKYFVWTGVLALLLAVAFLPLPAQAQATVNIDLCATAGTATMPDGVSVPVWGYALGNCTAAPTVSQPGGPVLEVNQGDTVVVTLYNSLPEATGMLFHGQSMPPDRTGAALLGSTTYTFVAEEAGTYLYEAGLLPNTYHQSAMGLHGVLVVRPATAGQAYNSASTAYDVEAVMLLSEIDPALNNSAAPASFDMRGFKARYQLINGVAYPDTQPIAVTAGNRVLLRYVNGGALHHSMGVLGMTQRVVAIDGSLRPNAYSVIAETVAPGSSIDAIATVPAAGRTIVFDVSGYIRLPSGSDGTRITSSKITIAGQTAPGDGIGFYNNFLRISGDDVVLRHLRFRRGKTESSGDCIDLDSGSLNSMLDHLSVMFSTDENFSSFGSPPENLTFQYSLNSWGLEPHSCGGLWDQNHASSHHNLWSHNHTRNPKARPNGLLEWVNNVTFDWDIGFIMGDSGTPAGWKANVINNYFICPPGNTRSKALVKGTVDRNGAPNFTVHLSGNLTDNNGADTILNGTDKGYSIVEGTAYPPGTTGLTPGAAGYYQSPSAIAGSPAGITTDPALLAYKKIVSNAGALRLSHNFGGSLRDEVDTILINKLTSMSRGHVTRPSDTGASNAGFGTLNSTTPPIDSDKDGMPDSYETALGWNPSVQDHNTTVSGTAFFPTGYPAGYTRLEEYLHFKSVPHMVIAKNTATNPDIDLSRYTSGFTNNPVFTISNI
;
A
#
# COMPACT_ATOMS: atom_id res chain seq x y z
N MET A 1 -1.49 68.06 -12.93
CA MET A 1 -1.47 68.51 -14.33
C MET A 1 -0.54 67.52 -15.04
N THR A 2 -0.98 66.59 -15.88
CA THR A 2 -1.74 66.74 -17.14
C THR A 2 -2.55 65.47 -17.44
N LYS A 3 -3.68 65.67 -18.12
CA LYS A 3 -4.70 64.68 -18.54
C LYS A 3 -4.35 64.00 -19.86
N LEU A 4 -4.80 62.75 -20.03
CA LEU A 4 -5.20 62.06 -21.28
C LEU A 4 -6.06 60.87 -20.81
N THR A 5 -7.40 60.75 -20.93
CA THR A 5 -8.45 61.03 -21.94
C THR A 5 -8.60 59.97 -23.04
N LYS A 6 -9.60 59.07 -22.83
CA LYS A 6 -10.51 58.34 -23.75
C LYS A 6 -9.90 57.26 -24.67
N TYR A 7 -10.48 56.07 -24.88
CA TYR A 7 -11.85 55.79 -25.36
C TYR A 7 -12.42 54.42 -24.93
N PHE A 8 -13.75 54.42 -24.79
CA PHE A 8 -14.71 53.32 -24.65
C PHE A 8 -14.75 52.39 -25.88
N VAL A 9 -14.97 51.08 -25.66
CA VAL A 9 -15.81 50.22 -26.51
C VAL A 9 -16.74 49.38 -25.62
N TRP A 10 -18.03 49.49 -25.89
CA TRP A 10 -19.16 48.76 -25.30
C TRP A 10 -19.34 47.41 -26.01
N THR A 11 -19.58 46.34 -25.26
CA THR A 11 -20.57 45.30 -25.62
C THR A 11 -21.19 44.79 -24.32
N GLY A 12 -22.47 45.11 -24.12
CA GLY A 12 -23.22 44.74 -22.93
C GLY A 12 -23.58 43.26 -22.89
N VAL A 13 -23.60 42.72 -21.68
CA VAL A 13 -24.40 41.54 -21.33
C VAL A 13 -25.34 41.96 -20.20
N LEU A 14 -26.62 41.72 -20.47
CA LEU A 14 -27.79 41.98 -19.64
C LEU A 14 -27.64 41.26 -18.28
N ALA A 15 -27.48 42.00 -17.19
CA ALA A 15 -27.59 41.44 -15.85
C ALA A 15 -29.08 41.29 -15.49
N LEU A 16 -29.60 40.07 -15.63
CA LEU A 16 -30.92 39.71 -15.13
C LEU A 16 -30.84 39.59 -13.59
N LEU A 17 -31.18 40.67 -12.88
CA LEU A 17 -31.36 40.66 -11.42
C LEU A 17 -32.65 39.88 -11.09
N LEU A 18 -32.53 38.56 -10.90
CA LEU A 18 -33.55 37.80 -10.18
C LEU A 18 -33.44 38.15 -8.70
N ALA A 19 -34.32 39.03 -8.23
CA ALA A 19 -34.65 39.12 -6.83
C ALA A 19 -35.42 37.85 -6.44
N VAL A 20 -34.68 36.79 -6.04
CA VAL A 20 -35.28 35.65 -5.37
C VAL A 20 -35.66 36.13 -3.97
N ALA A 21 -36.96 36.33 -3.74
CA ALA A 21 -37.50 36.47 -2.41
C ALA A 21 -37.12 35.20 -1.62
N PHE A 22 -36.25 35.34 -0.63
CA PHE A 22 -36.05 34.32 0.40
C PHE A 22 -37.37 34.19 1.17
N LEU A 23 -38.25 33.32 0.69
CA LEU A 23 -39.29 32.76 1.53
C LEU A 23 -38.54 31.88 2.55
N PRO A 24 -38.69 32.11 3.87
CA PRO A 24 -38.12 31.21 4.85
C PRO A 24 -38.69 29.81 4.58
N LEU A 25 -37.80 28.82 4.45
CA LEU A 25 -38.19 27.42 4.51
C LEU A 25 -39.00 27.23 5.81
N PRO A 26 -40.09 26.46 5.78
CA PRO A 26 -40.87 26.21 6.99
C PRO A 26 -39.94 25.61 8.05
N ALA A 27 -39.87 26.26 9.22
CA ALA A 27 -39.16 25.73 10.36
C ALA A 27 -39.69 24.32 10.65
N GLN A 28 -38.79 23.35 10.80
CA GLN A 28 -39.14 22.01 11.21
C GLN A 28 -39.90 22.11 12.55
N ALA A 29 -41.07 21.48 12.62
CA ALA A 29 -41.92 21.59 13.80
C ALA A 29 -41.17 21.04 15.02
N GLN A 30 -40.94 21.91 16.00
CA GLN A 30 -40.28 21.58 17.25
C GLN A 30 -41.08 20.49 17.99
N ALA A 31 -40.51 19.30 18.13
CA ALA A 31 -41.19 18.19 18.81
C ALA A 31 -40.69 18.04 20.24
N THR A 32 -41.57 17.56 21.13
CA THR A 32 -41.15 17.01 22.42
C THR A 32 -40.88 15.53 22.25
N VAL A 33 -39.63 15.10 22.45
CA VAL A 33 -39.20 13.70 22.34
C VAL A 33 -39.04 13.13 23.75
N ASN A 34 -39.89 12.18 24.13
CA ASN A 34 -39.83 11.51 25.44
C ASN A 34 -39.11 10.16 25.29
N ILE A 35 -38.10 9.92 26.13
CA ILE A 35 -37.27 8.72 26.10
C ILE A 35 -37.18 8.16 27.52
N ASP A 36 -37.56 6.89 27.70
CA ASP A 36 -37.36 6.18 28.95
C ASP A 36 -36.11 5.29 28.83
N LEU A 37 -35.18 5.44 29.78
CA LEU A 37 -33.98 4.61 29.88
C LEU A 37 -33.92 3.92 31.23
N CYS A 38 -33.62 2.64 31.21
CA CYS A 38 -33.39 1.80 32.38
C CYS A 38 -31.89 1.53 32.55
N ALA A 39 -31.27 2.05 33.61
CA ALA A 39 -29.94 1.63 34.03
C ALA A 39 -30.03 0.26 34.69
N THR A 40 -29.44 -0.76 34.07
CA THR A 40 -29.54 -2.15 34.51
C THR A 40 -28.24 -2.92 34.35
N ALA A 41 -28.15 -4.06 35.04
CA ALA A 41 -27.02 -4.96 34.98
C ALA A 41 -27.30 -6.16 34.05
N GLY A 42 -26.23 -6.81 33.62
CA GLY A 42 -26.30 -8.09 32.93
C GLY A 42 -24.90 -8.65 32.72
N THR A 43 -24.73 -9.44 31.67
CA THR A 43 -23.51 -10.22 31.43
C THR A 43 -23.17 -10.20 29.95
N ALA A 44 -21.94 -9.82 29.64
CA ALA A 44 -21.38 -9.91 28.29
C ALA A 44 -20.46 -11.12 28.17
N THR A 45 -20.56 -11.84 27.05
CA THR A 45 -19.65 -12.94 26.71
C THR A 45 -18.58 -12.41 25.78
N MET A 46 -17.32 -12.58 26.16
CA MET A 46 -16.16 -12.13 25.41
C MET A 46 -15.72 -13.18 24.37
N PRO A 47 -14.92 -12.81 23.34
CA PRO A 47 -14.49 -13.72 22.28
C PRO A 47 -13.72 -14.96 22.75
N ASP A 48 -13.11 -14.92 23.94
CA ASP A 48 -12.43 -16.05 24.58
C ASP A 48 -13.40 -16.97 25.38
N GLY A 49 -14.71 -16.71 25.28
CA GLY A 49 -15.77 -17.44 25.97
C GLY A 49 -15.98 -17.02 27.43
N VAL A 50 -15.24 -16.03 27.93
CA VAL A 50 -15.38 -15.56 29.32
C VAL A 50 -16.62 -14.67 29.44
N SER A 51 -17.49 -14.98 30.40
CA SER A 51 -18.62 -14.12 30.76
C SER A 51 -18.21 -13.12 31.82
N VAL A 52 -18.54 -11.84 31.61
CA VAL A 52 -18.16 -10.71 32.46
C VAL A 52 -19.41 -9.89 32.81
N PRO A 53 -19.64 -9.54 34.10
CA PRO A 53 -20.74 -8.65 34.48
C PRO A 53 -20.57 -7.27 33.86
N VAL A 54 -21.64 -6.69 33.34
CA VAL A 54 -21.65 -5.36 32.71
C VAL A 54 -22.92 -4.60 33.10
N TRP A 55 -22.86 -3.28 33.03
CA TRP A 55 -23.99 -2.38 33.15
C TRP A 55 -24.29 -1.74 31.80
N GLY A 56 -25.51 -1.24 31.64
CA GLY A 56 -25.90 -0.52 30.43
C GLY A 56 -27.25 0.17 30.58
N TYR A 57 -27.62 0.90 29.54
CA TYR A 57 -28.94 1.52 29.43
C TYR A 57 -29.81 0.72 28.45
N ALA A 58 -30.94 0.22 28.91
CA ALA A 58 -31.97 -0.39 28.09
C ALA A 58 -33.14 0.58 27.88
N LEU A 59 -33.83 0.52 26.74
CA LEU A 59 -35.05 1.30 26.54
C LEU A 59 -36.17 0.82 27.46
N GLY A 60 -36.89 1.76 28.08
CA GLY A 60 -38.04 1.51 28.95
C GLY A 60 -37.82 1.89 30.41
N ASN A 61 -38.81 1.57 31.24
CA ASN A 61 -38.96 2.10 32.60
C ASN A 61 -38.54 1.14 33.74
N CYS A 62 -37.66 0.18 33.45
CA CYS A 62 -37.24 -0.91 34.34
C CYS A 62 -38.34 -1.87 34.86
N THR A 63 -39.63 -1.69 34.55
CA THR A 63 -40.70 -2.55 35.09
C THR A 63 -40.59 -4.01 34.67
N ALA A 64 -40.07 -4.27 33.47
CA ALA A 64 -39.82 -5.62 32.97
C ALA A 64 -38.50 -6.24 33.48
N ALA A 65 -37.77 -5.54 34.36
CA ALA A 65 -36.43 -5.89 34.82
C ALA A 65 -35.50 -6.32 33.66
N PRO A 66 -35.29 -5.45 32.65
CA PRO A 66 -34.45 -5.79 31.51
C PRO A 66 -33.01 -6.08 31.98
N THR A 67 -32.31 -6.95 31.27
CA THR A 67 -30.87 -7.17 31.45
C THR A 67 -30.14 -6.80 30.17
N VAL A 68 -28.88 -6.42 30.27
CA VAL A 68 -28.03 -6.10 29.11
C VAL A 68 -27.06 -7.24 28.80
N SER A 69 -26.84 -7.53 27.53
CA SER A 69 -25.84 -8.52 27.08
C SER A 69 -24.52 -7.90 26.65
N GLN A 70 -24.44 -6.57 26.62
CA GLN A 70 -23.27 -5.78 26.21
C GLN A 70 -23.27 -4.46 27.00
N PRO A 71 -22.09 -3.89 27.32
CA PRO A 71 -22.01 -2.58 27.92
C PRO A 71 -22.43 -1.51 26.91
N GLY A 72 -23.01 -0.42 27.42
CA GLY A 72 -23.45 0.72 26.64
C GLY A 72 -24.96 0.93 26.66
N GLY A 73 -25.43 1.85 25.81
CA GLY A 73 -26.84 2.20 25.65
C GLY A 73 -27.21 2.42 24.20
N PRO A 74 -28.52 2.59 23.91
CA PRO A 74 -29.00 2.86 22.56
C PRO A 74 -28.41 4.17 22.00
N VAL A 75 -28.28 4.25 20.67
CA VAL A 75 -28.08 5.56 20.04
C VAL A 75 -29.40 6.33 20.13
N LEU A 76 -29.38 7.48 20.81
CA LEU A 76 -30.51 8.40 20.86
C LEU A 76 -30.42 9.32 19.65
N GLU A 77 -31.44 9.30 18.80
CA GLU A 77 -31.51 10.17 17.63
C GLU A 77 -32.66 11.17 17.78
N VAL A 78 -32.32 12.45 17.69
CA VAL A 78 -33.27 13.58 17.80
C VAL A 78 -32.96 14.61 16.71
N ASN A 79 -33.89 15.51 16.41
CA ASN A 79 -33.63 16.59 15.46
C ASN A 79 -33.18 17.84 16.18
N GLN A 80 -32.38 18.66 15.49
CA GLN A 80 -32.03 19.98 15.97
C GLN A 80 -33.29 20.80 16.29
N GLY A 81 -33.33 21.38 17.49
CA GLY A 81 -34.43 22.16 18.03
C GLY A 81 -35.42 21.35 18.88
N ASP A 82 -35.42 20.01 18.82
CA ASP A 82 -36.33 19.19 19.62
C ASP A 82 -36.12 19.44 21.12
N THR A 83 -37.22 19.46 21.87
CA THR A 83 -37.17 19.41 23.35
C THR A 83 -37.11 17.95 23.77
N VAL A 84 -35.96 17.52 24.26
CA VAL A 84 -35.70 16.13 24.65
C VAL A 84 -35.97 15.97 26.14
N VAL A 85 -36.80 15.00 26.49
CA VAL A 85 -37.15 14.64 27.87
C VAL A 85 -36.73 13.19 28.09
N VAL A 86 -35.68 12.98 28.88
CA VAL A 86 -35.20 11.63 29.21
C VAL A 86 -35.53 11.28 30.64
N THR A 87 -36.32 10.23 30.87
CA THR A 87 -36.56 9.70 32.21
C THR A 87 -35.66 8.49 32.45
N LEU A 88 -34.69 8.65 33.35
CA LEU A 88 -33.84 7.58 33.83
C LEU A 88 -34.55 6.83 34.95
N TYR A 89 -34.71 5.53 34.79
CA TYR A 89 -35.13 4.57 35.80
C TYR A 89 -33.92 3.74 36.22
N ASN A 90 -33.80 3.45 37.51
CA ASN A 90 -32.60 2.78 38.04
C ASN A 90 -32.93 1.41 38.65
N SER A 91 -32.36 0.34 38.09
CA SER A 91 -32.40 -1.02 38.67
C SER A 91 -31.03 -1.52 39.15
N LEU A 92 -30.02 -0.64 39.22
CA LEU A 92 -28.71 -0.93 39.79
C LEU A 92 -28.72 -0.85 41.32
N PRO A 93 -27.81 -1.55 42.03
CA PRO A 93 -27.78 -1.59 43.49
C PRO A 93 -27.35 -0.28 44.16
N GLU A 94 -27.10 0.79 43.40
CA GLU A 94 -26.62 2.08 43.85
C GLU A 94 -27.26 3.22 43.05
N ALA A 95 -27.20 4.44 43.59
CA ALA A 95 -27.74 5.61 42.89
C ALA A 95 -26.94 5.92 41.61
N THR A 96 -27.64 6.29 40.54
CA THR A 96 -27.03 6.69 39.28
C THR A 96 -27.78 7.88 38.67
N GLY A 97 -27.07 8.71 37.93
CA GLY A 97 -27.64 9.84 37.18
C GLY A 97 -27.20 9.78 35.72
N MET A 98 -27.49 10.83 34.96
CA MET A 98 -26.99 10.99 33.59
C MET A 98 -26.31 12.34 33.39
N LEU A 99 -25.26 12.33 32.58
CA LEU A 99 -24.65 13.51 31.98
C LEU A 99 -24.84 13.43 30.47
N PHE A 100 -25.41 14.49 29.87
CA PHE A 100 -25.48 14.66 28.42
C PHE A 100 -24.43 15.70 28.02
N HIS A 101 -23.34 15.25 27.40
CA HIS A 101 -22.25 16.13 27.00
C HIS A 101 -22.72 17.15 25.97
N GLY A 102 -22.25 18.39 26.10
CA GLY A 102 -22.61 19.49 25.18
C GLY A 102 -24.03 20.03 25.30
N GLN A 103 -24.90 19.44 26.15
CA GLN A 103 -26.28 19.89 26.30
C GLN A 103 -26.44 20.85 27.49
N SER A 104 -27.25 21.89 27.31
CA SER A 104 -27.55 22.87 28.36
C SER A 104 -28.62 22.33 29.32
N MET A 105 -28.19 21.87 30.49
CA MET A 105 -29.08 21.40 31.55
C MET A 105 -28.44 21.58 32.94
N PRO A 106 -29.25 21.74 34.01
CA PRO A 106 -28.73 21.73 35.36
C PRO A 106 -28.04 20.39 35.66
N PRO A 107 -26.88 20.39 36.34
CA PRO A 107 -26.19 19.15 36.70
C PRO A 107 -27.00 18.37 37.73
N ASP A 108 -27.13 17.06 37.52
CA ASP A 108 -27.71 16.16 38.50
C ASP A 108 -26.69 15.81 39.58
N ARG A 109 -27.06 16.10 40.82
CA ARG A 109 -26.23 15.86 42.01
C ARG A 109 -26.83 14.83 42.96
N THR A 110 -28.00 14.29 42.62
CA THR A 110 -28.75 13.37 43.49
C THR A 110 -28.86 12.00 42.82
N GLY A 111 -29.18 11.95 41.53
CA GLY A 111 -29.45 10.73 40.80
C GLY A 111 -30.78 10.06 41.18
N ALA A 112 -31.13 9.03 40.42
CA ALA A 112 -32.19 8.11 40.77
C ALA A 112 -31.68 7.06 41.77
N ALA A 113 -32.33 6.94 42.92
CA ALA A 113 -32.09 5.83 43.85
C ALA A 113 -32.51 4.47 43.23
N LEU A 114 -32.10 3.35 43.83
CA LEU A 114 -32.55 2.01 43.43
C LEU A 114 -34.10 1.96 43.39
N LEU A 115 -34.66 1.52 42.26
CA LEU A 115 -36.09 1.50 41.93
C LEU A 115 -36.75 2.88 41.85
N GLY A 116 -35.96 3.95 41.84
CA GLY A 116 -36.37 5.33 41.62
C GLY A 116 -36.23 5.77 40.16
N SER A 117 -36.60 7.02 39.90
CA SER A 117 -36.39 7.67 38.60
C SER A 117 -36.01 9.14 38.73
N THR A 118 -35.45 9.72 37.68
CA THR A 118 -35.14 11.14 37.54
C THR A 118 -35.31 11.55 36.07
N THR A 119 -35.79 12.77 35.83
CA THR A 119 -36.06 13.28 34.48
C THR A 119 -35.10 14.41 34.14
N TYR A 120 -34.54 14.33 32.93
CA TYR A 120 -33.68 15.34 32.32
C TYR A 120 -34.40 15.99 31.17
N THR A 121 -34.29 17.31 31.04
CA THR A 121 -34.90 18.05 29.92
C THR A 121 -33.92 19.06 29.37
N PHE A 122 -33.72 19.03 28.05
CA PHE A 122 -32.90 19.98 27.32
C PHE A 122 -33.45 20.21 25.92
N VAL A 123 -33.02 21.29 25.27
CA VAL A 123 -33.28 21.52 23.85
C VAL A 123 -32.03 21.09 23.08
N ALA A 124 -32.20 20.25 22.05
CA ALA A 124 -31.11 19.80 21.19
C ALA A 124 -30.71 20.92 20.21
N GLU A 125 -30.06 21.97 20.70
CA GLU A 125 -29.86 23.23 19.96
C GLU A 125 -28.92 23.09 18.76
N GLU A 126 -27.87 22.29 18.87
CA GLU A 126 -26.82 22.15 17.85
C GLU A 126 -26.80 20.72 17.28
N ALA A 127 -26.73 20.62 15.95
CA ALA A 127 -26.54 19.35 15.27
C ALA A 127 -25.13 18.82 15.54
N GLY A 128 -25.00 17.51 15.80
CA GLY A 128 -23.71 16.90 16.11
C GLY A 128 -23.80 15.54 16.79
N THR A 129 -22.62 15.01 17.13
CA THR A 129 -22.47 13.76 17.88
C THR A 129 -22.04 14.06 19.31
N TYR A 130 -22.78 13.54 20.29
CA TYR A 130 -22.54 13.76 21.71
C TYR A 130 -22.50 12.43 22.47
N LEU A 131 -21.78 12.41 23.58
CA LEU A 131 -21.81 11.32 24.55
C LEU A 131 -22.91 11.59 25.58
N TYR A 132 -23.62 10.55 26.00
CA TYR A 132 -24.31 10.55 27.28
C TYR A 132 -23.77 9.42 28.15
N GLU A 133 -23.63 9.64 29.44
CA GLU A 133 -23.05 8.64 30.35
C GLU A 133 -23.54 8.80 31.79
N ALA A 134 -23.04 7.96 32.69
CA ALA A 134 -23.31 8.06 34.12
C ALA A 134 -23.02 9.47 34.65
N GLY A 135 -23.96 9.98 35.45
CA GLY A 135 -23.88 11.31 36.03
C GLY A 135 -22.70 11.50 36.99
N LEU A 136 -22.35 12.77 37.22
CA LEU A 136 -21.22 13.22 38.07
C LEU A 136 -21.53 13.14 39.57
N LEU A 137 -22.08 12.02 40.03
CA LEU A 137 -22.31 11.76 41.44
C LEU A 137 -20.98 11.41 42.14
N PRO A 138 -20.88 11.58 43.47
CA PRO A 138 -19.68 11.17 44.20
C PRO A 138 -19.40 9.67 44.02
N ASN A 139 -18.17 9.33 43.65
CA ASN A 139 -17.69 7.96 43.54
C ASN A 139 -18.44 7.09 42.51
N THR A 140 -18.75 7.62 41.32
CA THR A 140 -19.45 6.89 40.24
C THR A 140 -18.62 6.67 38.98
N TYR A 141 -17.31 6.94 38.98
CA TYR A 141 -16.47 6.70 37.80
C TYR A 141 -16.50 5.25 37.30
N HIS A 142 -16.72 4.28 38.21
CA HIS A 142 -16.89 2.89 37.84
C HIS A 142 -18.19 2.64 37.07
N GLN A 143 -19.22 3.47 37.20
CA GLN A 143 -20.50 3.30 36.48
C GLN A 143 -20.30 3.40 34.97
N SER A 144 -19.59 4.43 34.49
CA SER A 144 -19.23 4.54 33.06
C SER A 144 -18.37 3.36 32.63
N ALA A 145 -17.33 2.99 33.41
CA ALA A 145 -16.45 1.85 33.09
C ALA A 145 -17.15 0.48 33.14
N MET A 146 -18.24 0.34 33.88
CA MET A 146 -19.11 -0.85 33.88
C MET A 146 -20.01 -0.90 32.63
N GLY A 147 -20.22 0.23 31.95
CA GLY A 147 -20.94 0.34 30.67
C GLY A 147 -22.09 1.34 30.63
N LEU A 148 -22.26 2.22 31.61
CA LEU A 148 -23.29 3.28 31.57
C LEU A 148 -22.87 4.44 30.68
N HIS A 149 -22.84 4.23 29.38
CA HIS A 149 -22.52 5.24 28.36
C HIS A 149 -23.27 4.96 27.04
N GLY A 150 -23.55 5.98 26.24
CA GLY A 150 -24.21 5.84 24.94
C GLY A 150 -24.08 7.10 24.09
N VAL A 151 -24.62 7.08 22.88
CA VAL A 151 -24.44 8.16 21.90
C VAL A 151 -25.73 8.91 21.68
N LEU A 152 -25.66 10.24 21.71
CA LEU A 152 -26.72 11.15 21.25
C LEU A 152 -26.32 11.74 19.90
N VAL A 153 -27.14 11.53 18.87
CA VAL A 153 -27.00 12.16 17.56
C VAL A 153 -28.11 13.18 17.39
N VAL A 154 -27.73 14.45 17.29
CA VAL A 154 -28.64 15.54 16.93
C VAL A 154 -28.55 15.76 15.43
N ARG A 155 -29.62 15.40 14.71
CA ARG A 155 -29.71 15.47 13.25
C ARG A 155 -29.83 16.94 12.78
N PRO A 156 -29.04 17.38 11.77
CA PRO A 156 -29.21 18.70 11.18
C PRO A 156 -30.49 18.78 10.35
N ALA A 157 -30.87 20.00 9.95
CA ALA A 157 -32.07 20.23 9.15
C ALA A 157 -31.99 19.59 7.74
N THR A 158 -30.77 19.39 7.21
CA THR A 158 -30.58 18.81 5.88
C THR A 158 -30.16 17.35 5.98
N ALA A 159 -31.00 16.45 5.46
CA ALA A 159 -30.70 15.02 5.40
C ALA A 159 -29.42 14.73 4.60
N GLY A 160 -28.66 13.70 5.01
CA GLY A 160 -27.40 13.31 4.37
C GLY A 160 -26.23 14.24 4.66
N GLN A 161 -26.35 15.15 5.65
CA GLN A 161 -25.25 15.97 6.16
C GLN A 161 -25.05 15.67 7.65
N ALA A 162 -23.80 15.69 8.12
CA ALA A 162 -23.50 15.48 9.55
C ALA A 162 -23.83 16.71 10.40
N TYR A 163 -23.66 17.90 9.81
CA TYR A 163 -23.92 19.24 10.38
C TYR A 163 -24.65 20.09 9.34
N ASN A 164 -25.08 21.31 9.70
CA ASN A 164 -25.69 22.28 8.76
C ASN A 164 -24.67 22.89 7.78
N SER A 165 -23.96 22.02 7.05
CA SER A 165 -22.96 22.38 6.05
C SER A 165 -22.84 21.28 5.00
N ALA A 166 -22.95 21.67 3.73
CA ALA A 166 -22.77 20.76 2.59
C ALA A 166 -21.37 20.09 2.56
N SER A 167 -20.36 20.70 3.20
CA SER A 167 -19.02 20.10 3.34
C SER A 167 -19.00 18.85 4.24
N THR A 168 -20.10 18.55 4.93
CA THR A 168 -20.27 17.38 5.79
C THR A 168 -21.20 16.33 5.20
N ALA A 169 -21.50 16.42 3.91
CA ALA A 169 -22.34 15.45 3.23
C ALA A 169 -21.69 14.05 3.19
N TYR A 170 -22.52 13.02 3.35
CA TYR A 170 -22.13 11.61 3.39
C TYR A 170 -23.18 10.73 2.72
N ASP A 171 -22.81 9.49 2.38
CA ASP A 171 -23.69 8.54 1.70
C ASP A 171 -24.02 7.34 2.62
N VAL A 172 -23.11 6.99 3.53
CA VAL A 172 -23.27 5.97 4.58
C VAL A 172 -22.84 6.56 5.92
N GLU A 173 -23.46 6.16 7.03
CA GLU A 173 -23.13 6.59 8.38
C GLU A 173 -22.86 5.38 9.28
N ALA A 174 -21.86 5.50 10.15
CA ALA A 174 -21.55 4.52 11.17
C ALA A 174 -21.20 5.20 12.50
N VAL A 175 -21.92 4.83 13.55
CA VAL A 175 -21.62 5.22 14.94
C VAL A 175 -20.72 4.17 15.57
N MET A 176 -19.66 4.62 16.23
CA MET A 176 -18.68 3.78 16.91
C MET A 176 -18.45 4.29 18.32
N LEU A 177 -19.15 3.67 19.28
CA LEU A 177 -18.96 3.86 20.70
C LEU A 177 -17.78 3.02 21.18
N LEU A 178 -16.71 3.68 21.58
CA LEU A 178 -15.45 3.09 22.05
C LEU A 178 -15.53 2.95 23.57
N SER A 179 -15.18 1.77 24.08
CA SER A 179 -15.08 1.51 25.52
C SER A 179 -14.19 0.29 25.81
N GLU A 180 -13.99 -0.03 27.09
CA GLU A 180 -13.20 -1.18 27.52
C GLU A 180 -13.84 -1.93 28.68
N ILE A 181 -13.41 -3.18 28.88
CA ILE A 181 -13.71 -3.97 30.08
C ILE A 181 -12.41 -4.35 30.79
N ASP A 182 -12.38 -4.09 32.10
CA ASP A 182 -11.43 -4.67 33.05
C ASP A 182 -12.13 -5.73 33.90
N PRO A 183 -11.89 -7.04 33.68
CA PRO A 183 -12.49 -8.10 34.46
C PRO A 183 -12.29 -7.98 35.98
N ALA A 184 -11.24 -7.30 36.46
CA ALA A 184 -11.04 -7.09 37.89
C ALA A 184 -12.06 -6.10 38.49
N LEU A 185 -12.40 -5.05 37.73
CA LEU A 185 -13.50 -4.15 38.08
C LEU A 185 -14.83 -4.88 37.94
N ASN A 186 -15.08 -5.45 36.76
CA ASN A 186 -16.38 -5.99 36.40
C ASN A 186 -16.81 -7.19 37.25
N ASN A 187 -15.88 -8.03 37.70
CA ASN A 187 -16.17 -9.15 38.59
C ASN A 187 -16.09 -8.77 40.08
N SER A 188 -15.80 -7.51 40.41
CA SER A 188 -15.75 -7.06 41.81
C SER A 188 -17.13 -7.18 42.46
N ALA A 189 -17.18 -7.75 43.66
CA ALA A 189 -18.39 -7.74 44.48
C ALA A 189 -18.75 -6.33 44.99
N ALA A 190 -17.81 -5.39 44.92
CA ALA A 190 -18.02 -3.98 45.28
C ALA A 190 -17.34 -3.06 44.24
N PRO A 191 -17.93 -2.89 43.04
CA PRO A 191 -17.34 -2.08 41.97
C PRO A 191 -17.07 -0.62 42.40
N ALA A 192 -17.92 -0.05 43.26
CA ALA A 192 -17.76 1.29 43.81
C ALA A 192 -16.48 1.49 44.65
N SER A 193 -15.86 0.41 45.14
CA SER A 193 -14.62 0.47 45.92
C SER A 193 -13.37 0.24 45.06
N PHE A 194 -13.52 0.02 43.75
CA PHE A 194 -12.41 -0.24 42.85
C PHE A 194 -11.57 1.01 42.64
N ASP A 195 -10.25 0.89 42.78
CA ASP A 195 -9.33 1.99 42.49
C ASP A 195 -9.14 2.13 40.98
N MET A 196 -9.85 3.10 40.37
CA MET A 196 -9.78 3.36 38.94
C MET A 196 -8.38 3.70 38.42
N ARG A 197 -7.43 4.10 39.28
CA ARG A 197 -6.02 4.28 38.88
C ARG A 197 -5.34 2.96 38.53
N GLY A 198 -5.90 1.85 39.00
CA GLY A 198 -5.47 0.49 38.71
C GLY A 198 -6.21 -0.17 37.53
N PHE A 199 -7.09 0.56 36.83
CA PHE A 199 -7.88 0.03 35.71
C PHE A 199 -6.97 -0.52 34.60
N LYS A 200 -7.18 -1.78 34.23
CA LYS A 200 -6.41 -2.52 33.24
C LYS A 200 -7.36 -3.20 32.26
N ALA A 201 -7.70 -2.47 31.20
CA ALA A 201 -8.49 -2.99 30.10
C ALA A 201 -7.90 -4.31 29.57
N ARG A 202 -8.71 -5.38 29.59
CA ARG A 202 -8.40 -6.64 28.91
C ARG A 202 -9.06 -6.71 27.53
N TYR A 203 -10.24 -6.10 27.39
CA TYR A 203 -11.01 -6.10 26.15
C TYR A 203 -11.29 -4.66 25.73
N GLN A 204 -11.00 -4.33 24.48
CA GLN A 204 -11.38 -3.07 23.83
C GLN A 204 -12.60 -3.33 22.95
N LEU A 205 -13.58 -2.44 23.05
CA LEU A 205 -14.89 -2.62 22.45
C LEU A 205 -15.21 -1.52 21.45
N ILE A 206 -15.91 -1.90 20.39
CA ILE A 206 -16.65 -0.99 19.51
C ILE A 206 -18.10 -1.40 19.56
N ASN A 207 -18.99 -0.49 19.95
CA ASN A 207 -20.42 -0.75 20.11
C ASN A 207 -20.71 -1.96 21.03
N GLY A 208 -19.97 -2.07 22.14
CA GLY A 208 -20.19 -3.09 23.17
C GLY A 208 -19.60 -4.48 22.87
N VAL A 209 -18.91 -4.67 21.74
CA VAL A 209 -18.28 -5.95 21.36
C VAL A 209 -16.79 -5.82 21.05
N ALA A 210 -16.03 -6.88 21.37
CA ALA A 210 -14.61 -6.98 21.05
C ALA A 210 -14.39 -7.71 19.71
N TYR A 211 -13.26 -7.44 19.05
CA TYR A 211 -12.83 -8.22 17.88
C TYR A 211 -12.69 -9.72 18.25
N PRO A 212 -13.13 -10.67 17.41
CA PRO A 212 -13.59 -10.51 16.02
C PRO A 212 -15.10 -10.31 15.84
N ASP A 213 -15.86 -10.10 16.91
CA ASP A 213 -17.33 -10.01 16.85
C ASP A 213 -17.83 -8.64 16.37
N THR A 214 -16.93 -7.68 16.17
CA THR A 214 -17.23 -6.36 15.58
C THR A 214 -17.77 -6.51 14.16
N GLN A 215 -18.85 -5.79 13.86
CA GLN A 215 -19.50 -5.89 12.56
C GLN A 215 -18.81 -5.01 11.50
N PRO A 216 -18.70 -5.47 10.24
CA PRO A 216 -18.18 -4.64 9.16
C PRO A 216 -19.16 -3.52 8.79
N ILE A 217 -18.63 -2.36 8.40
CA ILE A 217 -19.42 -1.26 7.83
C ILE A 217 -19.59 -1.52 6.34
N ALA A 218 -20.80 -1.90 5.91
CA ALA A 218 -21.09 -2.15 4.51
C ALA A 218 -21.19 -0.84 3.71
N VAL A 219 -20.35 -0.70 2.68
CA VAL A 219 -20.30 0.51 1.84
C VAL A 219 -19.86 0.18 0.42
N THR A 220 -20.46 0.87 -0.56
CA THR A 220 -20.07 0.77 -1.98
C THR A 220 -18.83 1.61 -2.28
N ALA A 221 -17.97 1.11 -3.16
CA ALA A 221 -16.84 1.88 -3.69
C ALA A 221 -17.30 3.24 -4.27
N GLY A 222 -16.55 4.31 -3.99
CA GLY A 222 -16.87 5.68 -4.37
C GLY A 222 -17.73 6.44 -3.35
N ASN A 223 -18.43 5.75 -2.44
CA ASN A 223 -19.27 6.41 -1.44
C ASN A 223 -18.45 6.99 -0.29
N ARG A 224 -18.99 8.06 0.31
CA ARG A 224 -18.48 8.69 1.53
C ARG A 224 -19.14 8.06 2.74
N VAL A 225 -18.32 7.65 3.70
CA VAL A 225 -18.74 7.16 5.01
C VAL A 225 -18.49 8.24 6.05
N LEU A 226 -19.54 8.62 6.78
CA LEU A 226 -19.42 9.36 8.02
C LEU A 226 -19.15 8.38 9.17
N LEU A 227 -18.03 8.58 9.84
CA LEU A 227 -17.57 7.82 10.98
C LEU A 227 -17.73 8.71 12.22
N ARG A 228 -18.65 8.34 13.12
CA ARG A 228 -18.89 9.05 14.38
C ARG A 228 -18.22 8.28 15.51
N TYR A 229 -16.99 8.67 15.87
CA TYR A 229 -16.29 8.09 16.99
C TYR A 229 -16.74 8.76 18.28
N VAL A 230 -17.11 7.98 19.29
CA VAL A 230 -17.50 8.49 20.60
C VAL A 230 -16.82 7.63 21.65
N ASN A 231 -16.03 8.23 22.54
CA ASN A 231 -15.32 7.47 23.56
C ASN A 231 -16.02 7.58 24.90
N GLY A 232 -16.75 6.52 25.27
CA GLY A 232 -17.36 6.36 26.60
C GLY A 232 -16.49 5.55 27.57
N GLY A 233 -15.29 5.15 27.15
CA GLY A 233 -14.32 4.39 27.93
C GLY A 233 -13.39 5.24 28.78
N ALA A 234 -12.44 4.57 29.42
CA ALA A 234 -11.46 5.21 30.32
C ALA A 234 -10.11 5.47 29.63
N LEU A 235 -9.85 4.90 28.45
CA LEU A 235 -8.57 5.02 27.75
C LEU A 235 -8.68 5.84 26.46
N HIS A 236 -7.54 6.35 25.99
CA HIS A 236 -7.44 6.97 24.67
C HIS A 236 -7.48 5.91 23.56
N HIS A 237 -8.23 6.16 22.49
CA HIS A 237 -8.27 5.30 21.31
C HIS A 237 -7.79 6.03 20.08
N SER A 238 -6.80 5.49 19.37
CA SER A 238 -6.39 6.04 18.07
C SER A 238 -7.11 5.32 16.95
N MET A 239 -8.04 6.02 16.31
CA MET A 239 -8.92 5.46 15.29
C MET A 239 -8.45 5.86 13.90
N GLY A 240 -8.23 4.87 13.05
CA GLY A 240 -7.89 5.06 11.63
C GLY A 240 -8.62 4.05 10.75
N VAL A 241 -8.72 4.35 9.46
CA VAL A 241 -9.27 3.40 8.48
C VAL A 241 -8.17 2.97 7.53
N LEU A 242 -7.78 1.69 7.62
CA LEU A 242 -6.62 1.18 6.89
C LEU A 242 -6.78 1.36 5.38
N GLY A 243 -5.79 2.00 4.76
CA GLY A 243 -5.78 2.25 3.32
C GLY A 243 -6.65 3.42 2.86
N MET A 244 -7.18 4.23 3.78
CA MET A 244 -7.90 5.47 3.48
C MET A 244 -7.39 6.61 4.37
N THR A 245 -7.51 7.83 3.87
CA THR A 245 -7.45 9.03 4.69
C THR A 245 -8.86 9.42 5.09
N GLN A 246 -9.03 9.89 6.31
CA GLN A 246 -10.28 10.42 6.82
C GLN A 246 -10.14 11.91 7.07
N ARG A 247 -11.18 12.67 6.75
CA ARG A 247 -11.24 14.11 6.99
C ARG A 247 -12.04 14.39 8.25
N VAL A 248 -11.37 14.84 9.30
CA VAL A 248 -12.02 15.26 10.55
C VAL A 248 -12.78 16.55 10.29
N VAL A 249 -14.10 16.50 10.48
CA VAL A 249 -15.00 17.64 10.24
C VAL A 249 -15.51 18.28 11.52
N ALA A 250 -15.63 17.52 12.60
CA ALA A 250 -16.11 18.03 13.88
C ALA A 250 -15.50 17.29 15.06
N ILE A 251 -15.43 17.99 16.20
CA ILE A 251 -15.01 17.44 17.49
C ILE A 251 -16.00 17.92 18.55
N ASP A 252 -16.42 17.03 19.45
CA ASP A 252 -17.32 17.32 20.57
C ASP A 252 -18.61 18.02 20.15
N GLY A 253 -19.22 17.55 19.05
CA GLY A 253 -20.43 18.12 18.46
C GLY A 253 -20.26 19.52 17.87
N SER A 254 -19.01 19.99 17.67
CA SER A 254 -18.71 21.30 17.10
C SER A 254 -18.03 21.18 15.74
N LEU A 255 -18.67 21.74 14.71
CA LEU A 255 -18.11 21.80 13.35
C LEU A 255 -16.80 22.61 13.33
N ARG A 256 -15.75 22.04 12.75
CA ARG A 256 -14.44 22.69 12.65
C ARG A 256 -14.44 23.72 11.51
N PRO A 257 -13.99 24.97 11.75
CA PRO A 257 -13.79 25.94 10.68
C PRO A 257 -12.78 25.47 9.63
N ASN A 258 -11.74 24.74 10.09
CA ASN A 258 -10.71 24.14 9.26
C ASN A 258 -10.71 22.62 9.49
N ALA A 259 -11.46 21.91 8.65
CA ALA A 259 -11.39 20.46 8.58
C ALA A 259 -10.01 20.02 8.07
N TYR A 260 -9.53 18.86 8.52
CA TYR A 260 -8.19 18.37 8.19
C TYR A 260 -8.18 16.86 7.97
N SER A 261 -7.26 16.40 7.13
CA SER A 261 -7.15 15.00 6.71
C SER A 261 -6.06 14.27 7.48
N VAL A 262 -6.39 13.10 8.02
CA VAL A 262 -5.51 12.25 8.85
C VAL A 262 -5.66 10.77 8.50
N ILE A 263 -4.63 9.98 8.79
CA ILE A 263 -4.69 8.51 8.70
C ILE A 263 -5.39 7.96 9.96
N ALA A 264 -5.02 8.49 11.12
CA ALA A 264 -5.62 8.16 12.39
C ALA A 264 -5.73 9.40 13.27
N GLU A 265 -6.71 9.43 14.16
CA GLU A 265 -6.91 10.48 15.16
C GLU A 265 -7.16 9.87 16.54
N THR A 266 -6.64 10.51 17.59
CA THR A 266 -6.85 10.03 18.96
C THR A 266 -8.13 10.60 19.54
N VAL A 267 -9.06 9.73 19.90
CA VAL A 267 -10.32 10.03 20.59
C VAL A 267 -10.08 9.87 22.10
N ALA A 268 -10.05 10.98 22.83
CA ALA A 268 -9.88 10.98 24.28
C ALA A 268 -11.17 10.54 25.01
N PRO A 269 -11.08 10.01 26.25
CA PRO A 269 -12.24 9.72 27.08
C PRO A 269 -13.19 10.93 27.19
N GLY A 270 -14.48 10.71 26.98
CA GLY A 270 -15.50 11.76 27.01
C GLY A 270 -15.64 12.57 25.71
N SER A 271 -14.76 12.38 24.72
CA SER A 271 -14.79 13.13 23.47
C SER A 271 -15.53 12.41 22.35
N SER A 272 -16.00 13.20 21.37
CA SER A 272 -16.50 12.71 20.08
C SER A 272 -15.75 13.31 18.90
N ILE A 273 -15.59 12.53 17.83
CA ILE A 273 -14.98 12.98 16.57
C ILE A 273 -15.84 12.47 15.41
N ASP A 274 -16.23 13.38 14.53
CA ASP A 274 -16.87 13.04 13.27
C ASP A 274 -15.86 13.20 12.14
N ALA A 275 -15.63 12.11 11.40
CA ALA A 275 -14.72 12.07 10.27
C ALA A 275 -15.42 11.50 9.02
N ILE A 276 -15.05 12.01 7.84
CA ILE A 276 -15.58 11.52 6.56
C ILE A 276 -14.44 10.86 5.78
N ALA A 277 -14.64 9.61 5.38
CA ALA A 277 -13.74 8.88 4.51
C ALA A 277 -14.45 8.54 3.19
N THR A 278 -13.75 8.65 2.05
CA THR A 278 -14.30 8.23 0.76
C THR A 278 -13.72 6.88 0.38
N VAL A 279 -14.59 5.90 0.15
CA VAL A 279 -14.16 4.56 -0.28
C VAL A 279 -13.61 4.67 -1.70
N PRO A 280 -12.38 4.22 -1.98
CA PRO A 280 -11.82 4.29 -3.33
C PRO A 280 -12.72 3.59 -4.36
N ALA A 281 -13.05 4.28 -5.46
CA ALA A 281 -13.93 3.75 -6.50
C ALA A 281 -13.32 2.55 -7.25
N ALA A 282 -11.99 2.55 -7.45
CA ALA A 282 -11.18 1.41 -7.88
C ALA A 282 -9.68 1.75 -7.76
N GLY A 283 -8.85 0.74 -7.54
CA GLY A 283 -7.39 0.86 -7.54
C GLY A 283 -6.80 1.71 -6.42
N ARG A 284 -5.47 1.66 -6.29
CA ARG A 284 -4.71 2.45 -5.31
C ARG A 284 -3.27 2.63 -5.77
N THR A 285 -2.77 3.85 -5.67
CA THR A 285 -1.33 4.13 -5.73
C THR A 285 -0.81 4.34 -4.32
N ILE A 286 0.23 3.60 -3.95
CA ILE A 286 0.89 3.66 -2.65
C ILE A 286 2.22 4.40 -2.84
N VAL A 287 2.33 5.55 -2.17
CA VAL A 287 3.53 6.39 -2.10
C VAL A 287 4.09 6.38 -0.67
N PHE A 288 5.30 6.88 -0.48
CA PHE A 288 6.01 6.82 0.80
C PHE A 288 6.61 8.17 1.19
N ASP A 289 6.26 8.64 2.38
CA ASP A 289 6.83 9.87 2.98
C ASP A 289 8.09 9.60 3.80
N VAL A 290 8.44 8.33 4.00
CA VAL A 290 9.57 7.87 4.82
C VAL A 290 10.30 6.70 4.16
N SER A 291 11.55 6.50 4.54
CA SER A 291 12.34 5.32 4.18
C SER A 291 12.42 4.33 5.33
N GLY A 292 12.76 3.07 5.04
CA GLY A 292 13.04 2.10 6.07
C GLY A 292 12.63 0.68 5.70
N TYR A 293 12.76 -0.20 6.69
CA TYR A 293 12.30 -1.59 6.58
C TYR A 293 10.89 -1.76 7.13
N ILE A 294 10.05 -2.40 6.33
CA ILE A 294 8.74 -2.89 6.72
C ILE A 294 8.86 -4.40 6.94
N ARG A 295 8.59 -4.84 8.17
CA ARG A 295 8.59 -6.26 8.51
C ARG A 295 7.28 -6.90 8.02
N LEU A 296 7.38 -7.87 7.13
CA LEU A 296 6.21 -8.64 6.71
C LEU A 296 5.79 -9.61 7.84
N PRO A 297 4.48 -9.80 8.11
CA PRO A 297 4.00 -10.66 9.20
C PRO A 297 4.54 -12.09 9.10
N SER A 298 4.83 -12.69 10.25
CA SER A 298 5.18 -14.11 10.32
C SER A 298 3.94 -14.99 10.09
N GLY A 299 4.13 -16.22 9.62
CA GLY A 299 3.04 -17.19 9.40
C GLY A 299 2.95 -17.65 7.94
N SER A 300 2.02 -18.55 7.66
CA SER A 300 1.78 -19.13 6.32
C SER A 300 1.21 -18.14 5.31
N ASP A 301 0.56 -17.09 5.79
CA ASP A 301 -0.26 -16.22 4.95
C ASP A 301 0.52 -15.05 4.34
N GLY A 302 1.73 -14.78 4.85
CA GLY A 302 2.61 -13.72 4.36
C GLY A 302 1.93 -12.35 4.27
N THR A 303 2.26 -11.57 3.25
CA THR A 303 1.47 -10.41 2.82
C THR A 303 0.96 -10.67 1.41
N ARG A 304 -0.32 -10.39 1.16
CA ARG A 304 -0.98 -10.70 -0.11
C ARG A 304 -1.69 -9.50 -0.70
N ILE A 305 -1.40 -9.18 -1.96
CA ILE A 305 -2.13 -8.19 -2.75
C ILE A 305 -3.27 -8.94 -3.46
N THR A 306 -4.49 -8.82 -2.93
CA THR A 306 -5.70 -9.43 -3.52
C THR A 306 -6.54 -8.43 -4.32
N SER A 307 -6.34 -7.14 -4.11
CA SER A 307 -7.00 -6.08 -4.88
C SER A 307 -6.29 -5.85 -6.21
N SER A 308 -7.06 -5.51 -7.25
CA SER A 308 -6.54 -5.13 -8.56
C SER A 308 -6.25 -3.63 -8.66
N LYS A 309 -5.51 -3.22 -9.70
CA LYS A 309 -5.16 -1.82 -10.03
C LYS A 309 -4.32 -1.17 -8.92
N ILE A 310 -3.26 -1.87 -8.51
CA ILE A 310 -2.40 -1.44 -7.41
C ILE A 310 -1.05 -1.00 -7.96
N THR A 311 -0.65 0.23 -7.69
CA THR A 311 0.73 0.70 -7.89
C THR A 311 1.39 0.89 -6.54
N ILE A 312 2.60 0.34 -6.34
CA ILE A 312 3.45 0.64 -5.18
C ILE A 312 4.73 1.30 -5.69
N ALA A 313 4.84 2.59 -5.42
CA ALA A 313 5.86 3.46 -5.99
C ALA A 313 6.98 3.76 -4.99
N GLY A 314 7.88 2.80 -4.79
CA GLY A 314 9.02 2.92 -3.87
C GLY A 314 9.95 4.09 -4.18
N GLN A 315 9.96 4.58 -5.42
CA GLN A 315 10.76 5.75 -5.82
C GLN A 315 10.29 7.05 -5.17
N THR A 316 9.09 7.10 -4.61
CA THR A 316 8.59 8.30 -3.90
C THR A 316 9.24 8.50 -2.54
N ALA A 317 9.70 7.41 -1.90
CA ALA A 317 10.33 7.45 -0.60
C ALA A 317 11.53 8.43 -0.60
N PRO A 318 11.69 9.23 0.48
CA PRO A 318 12.93 9.98 0.68
C PRO A 318 14.10 9.02 0.93
N GLY A 319 15.30 9.55 1.19
CA GLY A 319 16.46 8.78 1.64
C GLY A 319 16.73 7.53 0.83
N ASP A 320 16.97 6.41 1.53
CA ASP A 320 17.43 5.13 0.97
C ASP A 320 16.29 4.29 0.37
N GLY A 321 15.04 4.72 0.53
CA GLY A 321 13.85 4.02 0.03
C GLY A 321 13.29 2.94 0.95
N ILE A 322 12.45 2.07 0.39
CA ILE A 322 11.69 1.06 1.13
C ILE A 322 12.28 -0.34 0.93
N GLY A 323 12.36 -1.09 2.02
CA GLY A 323 12.68 -2.51 2.01
C GLY A 323 11.67 -3.33 2.81
N PHE A 324 11.46 -4.57 2.36
CA PHE A 324 10.63 -5.56 3.04
C PHE A 324 11.47 -6.74 3.48
N TYR A 325 11.18 -7.28 4.66
CA TYR A 325 11.89 -8.46 5.18
C TYR A 325 10.97 -9.41 5.95
N ASN A 326 11.52 -10.54 6.40
CA ASN A 326 10.91 -11.56 7.27
C ASN A 326 9.93 -12.52 6.59
N ASN A 327 9.22 -12.17 5.53
CA ASN A 327 8.32 -13.12 4.86
C ASN A 327 8.17 -12.81 3.36
N PHE A 328 7.22 -13.47 2.68
CA PHE A 328 6.92 -13.27 1.26
C PHE A 328 5.85 -12.19 1.03
N LEU A 329 5.91 -11.57 -0.14
CA LEU A 329 4.80 -10.83 -0.76
C LEU A 329 4.20 -11.69 -1.88
N ARG A 330 2.91 -11.99 -1.79
CA ARG A 330 2.16 -12.67 -2.86
C ARG A 330 1.28 -11.68 -3.63
N ILE A 331 1.28 -11.79 -4.96
CA ILE A 331 0.42 -11.01 -5.84
C ILE A 331 -0.67 -11.92 -6.42
N SER A 332 -1.93 -11.55 -6.19
CA SER A 332 -3.12 -12.30 -6.58
C SER A 332 -4.23 -11.42 -7.13
N GLY A 333 -3.95 -10.12 -7.30
CA GLY A 333 -4.80 -9.16 -7.99
C GLY A 333 -4.26 -8.85 -9.38
N ASP A 334 -5.11 -8.26 -10.21
CA ASP A 334 -4.77 -7.87 -11.59
C ASP A 334 -4.29 -6.40 -11.67
N ASP A 335 -3.59 -6.02 -12.73
CA ASP A 335 -3.05 -4.68 -12.97
C ASP A 335 -2.20 -4.18 -11.78
N VAL A 336 -1.11 -4.89 -11.50
CA VAL A 336 -0.22 -4.59 -10.37
C VAL A 336 1.14 -4.06 -10.85
N VAL A 337 1.55 -2.90 -10.35
CA VAL A 337 2.84 -2.27 -10.65
C VAL A 337 3.64 -2.10 -9.37
N LEU A 338 4.80 -2.75 -9.26
CA LEU A 338 5.74 -2.56 -8.15
C LEU A 338 7.03 -1.94 -8.68
N ARG A 339 7.45 -0.81 -8.08
CA ARG A 339 8.64 -0.08 -8.53
C ARG A 339 9.58 0.34 -7.41
N HIS A 340 10.90 0.20 -7.63
CA HIS A 340 11.95 0.67 -6.71
C HIS A 340 11.84 0.15 -5.27
N LEU A 341 11.43 -1.11 -5.09
CA LEU A 341 11.31 -1.76 -3.79
C LEU A 341 12.40 -2.82 -3.58
N ARG A 342 12.80 -3.01 -2.32
CA ARG A 342 13.74 -4.05 -1.92
C ARG A 342 12.98 -5.16 -1.20
N PHE A 343 13.17 -6.39 -1.61
CA PHE A 343 12.65 -7.57 -0.92
C PHE A 343 13.83 -8.41 -0.46
N ARG A 344 14.04 -8.43 0.86
CA ARG A 344 15.14 -9.09 1.53
C ARG A 344 14.54 -10.01 2.59
N ARG A 345 14.07 -11.19 2.19
CA ARG A 345 13.34 -12.08 3.12
C ARG A 345 14.17 -12.43 4.35
N GLY A 346 15.43 -12.80 4.11
CA GLY A 346 16.34 -13.28 5.14
C GLY A 346 16.10 -14.74 5.52
N LYS A 347 16.92 -15.23 6.45
CA LYS A 347 16.84 -16.60 6.96
C LYS A 347 15.90 -16.67 8.16
N THR A 348 14.72 -17.22 7.96
CA THR A 348 13.71 -17.43 9.01
C THR A 348 13.59 -18.93 9.34
N GLU A 349 12.71 -19.30 10.26
CA GLU A 349 12.47 -20.71 10.62
C GLU A 349 11.80 -21.51 9.51
N SER A 350 11.05 -20.86 8.62
CA SER A 350 10.39 -21.47 7.48
C SER A 350 11.16 -21.20 6.19
N SER A 351 11.17 -22.16 5.27
CA SER A 351 11.64 -21.89 3.90
C SER A 351 10.62 -21.04 3.13
N GLY A 352 11.07 -20.29 2.13
CA GLY A 352 10.18 -19.63 1.19
C GLY A 352 10.82 -18.49 0.42
N ASP A 353 9.96 -17.84 -0.35
CA ASP A 353 10.34 -16.90 -1.39
C ASP A 353 10.24 -15.43 -0.95
N CYS A 354 10.86 -14.51 -1.68
CA CYS A 354 10.61 -13.08 -1.42
C CYS A 354 9.31 -12.61 -2.06
N ILE A 355 9.08 -12.98 -3.32
CA ILE A 355 7.89 -12.61 -4.09
C ILE A 355 7.35 -13.86 -4.78
N ASP A 356 6.03 -14.04 -4.73
CA ASP A 356 5.31 -15.11 -5.43
C ASP A 356 4.10 -14.53 -6.19
N LEU A 357 3.85 -15.01 -7.41
CA LEU A 357 2.64 -14.67 -8.18
C LEU A 357 1.79 -15.93 -8.39
N ASP A 358 0.48 -15.78 -8.24
CA ASP A 358 -0.48 -16.84 -8.54
C ASP A 358 -1.41 -16.47 -9.71
N SER A 359 -2.34 -17.37 -10.03
CA SER A 359 -3.27 -17.24 -11.16
C SER A 359 -4.23 -16.05 -11.06
N GLY A 360 -4.31 -15.37 -9.92
CA GLY A 360 -5.05 -14.11 -9.78
C GLY A 360 -4.32 -12.92 -10.40
N SER A 361 -3.00 -13.01 -10.59
CA SER A 361 -2.19 -11.99 -11.27
C SER A 361 -2.26 -12.15 -12.79
N LEU A 362 -3.09 -11.34 -13.46
CA LEU A 362 -3.18 -11.37 -14.92
C LEU A 362 -2.20 -10.38 -15.57
N ASN A 363 -2.02 -9.19 -15.02
CA ASN A 363 -1.08 -8.19 -15.54
C ASN A 363 -0.22 -7.61 -14.41
N SER A 364 1.06 -7.96 -14.39
CA SER A 364 2.02 -7.48 -13.38
C SER A 364 3.27 -6.87 -14.00
N MET A 365 3.69 -5.70 -13.51
CA MET A 365 4.96 -5.06 -13.82
C MET A 365 5.80 -4.92 -12.55
N LEU A 366 6.99 -5.52 -12.57
CA LEU A 366 7.98 -5.48 -11.52
C LEU A 366 9.24 -4.79 -12.08
N ASP A 367 9.47 -3.54 -11.68
CA ASP A 367 10.48 -2.68 -12.30
C ASP A 367 11.41 -2.05 -11.25
N HIS A 368 12.72 -2.08 -11.49
CA HIS A 368 13.71 -1.58 -10.53
C HIS A 368 13.61 -2.20 -9.13
N LEU A 369 13.32 -3.51 -9.04
CA LEU A 369 13.28 -4.21 -7.75
C LEU A 369 14.65 -4.76 -7.38
N SER A 370 14.90 -4.92 -6.08
CA SER A 370 16.04 -5.69 -5.57
C SER A 370 15.52 -6.86 -4.74
N VAL A 371 15.61 -8.07 -5.26
CA VAL A 371 15.01 -9.29 -4.71
C VAL A 371 16.10 -10.28 -4.34
N MET A 372 16.24 -10.58 -3.05
CA MET A 372 17.38 -11.33 -2.52
C MET A 372 17.13 -12.00 -1.17
N PHE A 373 18.02 -12.90 -0.80
CA PHE A 373 18.06 -13.56 0.51
C PHE A 373 16.83 -14.43 0.84
N SER A 374 16.17 -15.00 -0.17
CA SER A 374 15.23 -16.11 0.05
C SER A 374 15.97 -17.38 0.50
N THR A 375 15.25 -18.35 1.05
CA THR A 375 15.80 -19.69 1.32
C THR A 375 15.25 -20.76 0.38
N ASP A 376 14.33 -20.37 -0.50
CA ASP A 376 13.90 -21.12 -1.68
C ASP A 376 14.14 -20.21 -2.89
N GLU A 377 13.13 -19.78 -3.65
CA GLU A 377 13.30 -18.84 -4.76
C GLU A 377 13.34 -17.37 -4.31
N ASN A 378 14.21 -16.55 -4.90
CA ASN A 378 14.05 -15.11 -4.72
C ASN A 378 12.70 -14.65 -5.28
N PHE A 379 12.33 -15.16 -6.45
CA PHE A 379 11.12 -14.75 -7.15
C PHE A 379 10.48 -15.90 -7.92
N SER A 380 9.23 -16.25 -7.59
CA SER A 380 8.55 -17.42 -8.12
C SER A 380 7.13 -17.18 -8.65
N SER A 381 6.67 -18.13 -9.44
CA SER A 381 5.28 -18.50 -9.59
C SER A 381 5.22 -20.01 -9.77
N PHE A 382 4.40 -20.70 -8.97
CA PHE A 382 4.35 -22.16 -8.99
C PHE A 382 2.94 -22.72 -8.84
N GLY A 383 2.58 -23.68 -9.69
CA GLY A 383 1.36 -24.48 -9.55
C GLY A 383 0.06 -23.79 -9.98
N SER A 384 0.02 -22.46 -9.98
CA SER A 384 -1.07 -21.62 -10.47
C SER A 384 -0.49 -20.51 -11.35
N PRO A 385 -0.26 -20.77 -12.66
CA PRO A 385 0.52 -19.86 -13.48
C PRO A 385 -0.20 -18.51 -13.68
N PRO A 386 0.47 -17.38 -13.42
CA PRO A 386 -0.01 -16.04 -13.79
C PRO A 386 0.05 -15.83 -15.31
N GLU A 387 -0.62 -14.79 -15.79
CA GLU A 387 -0.73 -14.54 -17.23
C GLU A 387 0.41 -13.69 -17.80
N ASN A 388 0.40 -12.37 -17.62
CA ASN A 388 1.35 -11.43 -18.18
C ASN A 388 2.26 -10.83 -17.10
N LEU A 389 3.57 -11.04 -17.23
CA LEU A 389 4.59 -10.47 -16.35
C LEU A 389 5.63 -9.66 -17.13
N THR A 390 5.91 -8.44 -16.69
CA THR A 390 7.12 -7.70 -17.05
C THR A 390 8.05 -7.61 -15.84
N PHE A 391 9.26 -8.15 -15.93
CA PHE A 391 10.32 -7.99 -14.94
C PHE A 391 11.50 -7.26 -15.59
N GLN A 392 11.78 -6.04 -15.14
CA GLN A 392 12.76 -5.20 -15.83
C GLN A 392 13.63 -4.36 -14.89
N TYR A 393 14.85 -4.04 -15.36
CA TYR A 393 15.81 -3.20 -14.64
C TYR A 393 15.99 -3.60 -13.17
N SER A 394 15.89 -4.88 -12.85
CA SER A 394 15.82 -5.38 -11.48
C SER A 394 17.03 -6.26 -11.13
N LEU A 395 17.30 -6.42 -9.84
CA LEU A 395 18.32 -7.30 -9.28
C LEU A 395 17.63 -8.51 -8.67
N ASN A 396 17.92 -9.70 -9.16
CA ASN A 396 17.56 -10.97 -8.55
C ASN A 396 18.85 -11.69 -8.15
N SER A 397 19.20 -11.70 -6.87
CA SER A 397 20.53 -12.17 -6.47
C SER A 397 20.57 -12.76 -5.07
N TRP A 398 21.61 -13.55 -4.77
CA TRP A 398 21.83 -14.11 -3.43
C TRP A 398 20.62 -14.85 -2.84
N GLY A 399 20.07 -15.83 -3.57
CA GLY A 399 19.35 -16.92 -2.90
C GLY A 399 20.27 -17.55 -1.85
N LEU A 400 19.76 -17.87 -0.67
CA LEU A 400 20.58 -18.37 0.43
C LEU A 400 20.86 -19.87 0.30
N GLU A 401 22.12 -20.25 0.47
CA GLU A 401 22.51 -21.65 0.51
C GLU A 401 21.87 -22.40 1.70
N PRO A 402 21.56 -23.70 1.56
CA PRO A 402 21.94 -24.59 0.44
C PRO A 402 20.92 -24.68 -0.72
N HIS A 403 19.78 -24.00 -0.64
CA HIS A 403 18.75 -23.99 -1.69
C HIS A 403 18.69 -22.64 -2.39
N SER A 404 19.85 -22.13 -2.78
CA SER A 404 20.03 -20.81 -3.38
C SER A 404 19.43 -20.75 -4.80
N CYS A 405 18.21 -20.24 -4.93
CA CYS A 405 17.48 -20.20 -6.21
C CYS A 405 17.12 -18.78 -6.65
N GLY A 406 17.35 -18.47 -7.94
CA GLY A 406 16.92 -17.19 -8.52
C GLY A 406 15.41 -17.13 -8.71
N GLY A 407 14.81 -18.12 -9.37
CA GLY A 407 13.37 -18.15 -9.59
C GLY A 407 12.85 -19.36 -10.34
N LEU A 408 11.69 -19.86 -9.92
CA LEU A 408 10.90 -20.88 -10.62
C LEU A 408 9.70 -20.18 -11.24
N TRP A 409 9.64 -20.15 -12.57
CA TRP A 409 8.66 -19.36 -13.31
C TRP A 409 7.70 -20.27 -14.08
N ASP A 410 6.58 -20.60 -13.46
CA ASP A 410 5.36 -21.04 -14.13
C ASP A 410 4.59 -19.81 -14.56
N GLN A 411 5.05 -19.14 -15.62
CA GLN A 411 4.47 -17.88 -16.10
C GLN A 411 3.94 -18.12 -17.51
N ASN A 412 2.66 -17.86 -17.80
CA ASN A 412 2.18 -18.08 -19.16
C ASN A 412 2.93 -17.20 -20.16
N HIS A 413 2.91 -15.88 -19.99
CA HIS A 413 3.63 -14.90 -20.80
C HIS A 413 4.49 -13.99 -19.92
N ALA A 414 5.78 -13.92 -20.21
CA ALA A 414 6.68 -13.07 -19.44
C ALA A 414 7.74 -12.39 -20.31
N SER A 415 8.00 -11.11 -20.03
CA SER A 415 9.14 -10.35 -20.55
C SER A 415 10.09 -10.05 -19.39
N SER A 416 11.30 -10.60 -19.45
CA SER A 416 12.39 -10.34 -18.53
C SER A 416 13.51 -9.62 -19.27
N HIS A 417 13.75 -8.34 -18.97
CA HIS A 417 14.85 -7.62 -19.61
C HIS A 417 15.64 -6.64 -18.76
N HIS A 418 16.92 -6.49 -19.11
CA HIS A 418 17.83 -5.57 -18.41
C HIS A 418 17.93 -5.87 -16.90
N ASN A 419 17.84 -7.15 -16.51
CA ASN A 419 17.98 -7.57 -15.12
C ASN A 419 19.35 -8.18 -14.83
N LEU A 420 19.79 -8.10 -13.58
CA LEU A 420 20.90 -8.87 -13.05
C LEU A 420 20.37 -10.12 -12.34
N TRP A 421 20.87 -11.29 -12.74
CA TRP A 421 20.65 -12.57 -12.07
C TRP A 421 21.99 -13.07 -11.56
N SER A 422 22.24 -13.04 -10.25
CA SER A 422 23.60 -13.30 -9.77
C SER A 422 23.74 -13.97 -8.42
N HIS A 423 24.85 -14.71 -8.25
CA HIS A 423 25.20 -15.41 -7.01
C HIS A 423 24.09 -16.33 -6.49
N ASN A 424 23.28 -16.86 -7.39
CA ASN A 424 22.31 -17.90 -7.11
C ASN A 424 22.92 -19.23 -7.56
N HIS A 425 22.83 -20.26 -6.72
CA HIS A 425 23.29 -21.60 -7.10
C HIS A 425 22.55 -22.12 -8.33
N THR A 426 21.21 -22.00 -8.36
CA THR A 426 20.38 -22.62 -9.40
C THR A 426 19.16 -21.78 -9.78
N ARG A 427 18.42 -22.26 -10.79
CA ARG A 427 17.16 -21.68 -11.29
C ARG A 427 17.35 -20.19 -11.65
N ASN A 428 18.13 -19.91 -12.70
CA ASN A 428 18.38 -18.55 -13.20
C ASN A 428 17.80 -18.29 -14.61
N PRO A 429 16.49 -18.43 -14.85
CA PRO A 429 15.43 -18.99 -14.00
C PRO A 429 15.28 -20.51 -14.26
N LYS A 430 14.38 -21.21 -13.56
CA LYS A 430 13.73 -22.42 -14.08
C LYS A 430 12.46 -22.00 -14.80
N ALA A 431 12.50 -22.04 -16.12
CA ALA A 431 11.43 -21.56 -16.98
C ALA A 431 10.46 -22.70 -17.33
N ARG A 432 9.17 -22.50 -17.07
CA ARG A 432 8.06 -23.37 -17.49
C ARG A 432 6.89 -22.58 -18.12
N PRO A 433 7.15 -21.75 -19.15
CA PRO A 433 6.10 -20.88 -19.68
C PRO A 433 5.14 -21.59 -20.64
N ASN A 434 3.84 -21.63 -20.32
CA ASN A 434 2.84 -22.21 -21.22
C ASN A 434 2.63 -21.36 -22.50
N GLY A 435 2.81 -20.05 -22.38
CA GLY A 435 2.93 -19.09 -23.48
C GLY A 435 4.40 -18.89 -23.83
N LEU A 436 4.93 -17.67 -23.77
CA LEU A 436 6.31 -17.35 -24.16
C LEU A 436 7.07 -16.63 -23.04
N LEU A 437 8.33 -17.03 -22.80
CA LEU A 437 9.29 -16.25 -22.04
C LEU A 437 10.24 -15.48 -22.98
N GLU A 438 10.17 -14.16 -22.94
CA GLU A 438 11.13 -13.26 -23.59
C GLU A 438 12.25 -12.93 -22.59
N TRP A 439 13.39 -13.60 -22.70
CA TRP A 439 14.57 -13.42 -21.87
C TRP A 439 15.61 -12.59 -22.62
N VAL A 440 15.54 -11.27 -22.48
CA VAL A 440 16.25 -10.34 -23.37
C VAL A 440 17.18 -9.42 -22.58
N ASN A 441 18.43 -9.26 -23.00
CA ASN A 441 19.35 -8.29 -22.37
C ASN A 441 19.58 -8.45 -20.85
N ASN A 442 19.42 -9.65 -20.31
CA ASN A 442 19.77 -9.94 -18.92
C ASN A 442 21.26 -10.27 -18.79
N VAL A 443 21.81 -10.00 -17.59
CA VAL A 443 23.13 -10.49 -17.18
C VAL A 443 22.92 -11.62 -16.19
N THR A 444 23.53 -12.77 -16.45
CA THR A 444 23.62 -13.86 -15.47
C THR A 444 25.08 -13.97 -15.02
N PHE A 445 25.34 -13.90 -13.72
CA PHE A 445 26.68 -13.82 -13.16
C PHE A 445 26.88 -14.77 -11.98
N ASP A 446 28.03 -15.46 -11.94
CA ASP A 446 28.41 -16.37 -10.85
C ASP A 446 27.31 -17.40 -10.49
N TRP A 447 26.84 -18.16 -11.48
CA TRP A 447 25.90 -19.27 -11.27
C TRP A 447 26.63 -20.62 -11.20
N ASP A 448 26.00 -21.63 -10.59
CA ASP A 448 26.40 -23.03 -10.73
C ASP A 448 25.52 -23.76 -11.75
N ILE A 449 24.22 -23.51 -11.70
CA ILE A 449 23.21 -24.02 -12.62
C ILE A 449 22.46 -22.81 -13.17
N GLY A 450 22.56 -22.60 -14.48
CA GLY A 450 22.07 -21.40 -15.14
C GLY A 450 20.55 -21.45 -15.38
N PHE A 451 20.16 -21.04 -16.59
CA PHE A 451 18.80 -21.12 -17.07
C PHE A 451 18.39 -22.59 -17.22
N ILE A 452 17.38 -23.03 -16.48
CA ILE A 452 16.82 -24.38 -16.60
C ILE A 452 15.63 -24.34 -17.56
N MET A 453 15.73 -25.13 -18.63
CA MET A 453 14.68 -25.26 -19.64
C MET A 453 13.68 -26.35 -19.25
N GLY A 454 12.65 -25.98 -18.50
CA GLY A 454 11.55 -26.89 -18.20
C GLY A 454 11.81 -27.88 -17.05
N ASP A 455 11.07 -28.99 -17.10
CA ASP A 455 11.12 -30.13 -16.19
C ASP A 455 10.86 -31.44 -16.95
N SER A 456 11.60 -32.49 -16.64
CA SER A 456 11.46 -33.81 -17.27
C SER A 456 10.21 -34.57 -16.83
N GLY A 457 9.54 -34.11 -15.77
CA GLY A 457 8.39 -34.80 -15.19
C GLY A 457 7.05 -34.61 -15.91
N THR A 458 6.89 -33.68 -16.86
CA THR A 458 5.55 -33.26 -17.35
C THR A 458 5.53 -33.01 -18.85
N PRO A 459 4.55 -33.55 -19.61
CA PRO A 459 4.35 -33.17 -21.00
C PRO A 459 3.96 -31.69 -21.11
N ALA A 460 4.75 -30.90 -21.84
CA ALA A 460 4.57 -29.46 -21.97
C ALA A 460 5.10 -28.93 -23.30
N GLY A 461 4.65 -27.73 -23.68
CA GLY A 461 5.10 -27.03 -24.90
C GLY A 461 5.82 -25.72 -24.56
N TRP A 462 6.72 -25.73 -23.58
CA TRP A 462 7.36 -24.52 -23.09
C TRP A 462 8.25 -23.88 -24.14
N LYS A 463 8.34 -22.55 -24.13
CA LYS A 463 9.11 -21.82 -25.14
C LYS A 463 9.71 -20.51 -24.65
N ALA A 464 10.90 -20.19 -25.15
CA ALA A 464 11.58 -18.94 -24.83
C ALA A 464 12.36 -18.34 -26.02
N ASN A 465 12.38 -17.01 -26.08
CA ASN A 465 13.36 -16.25 -26.82
C ASN A 465 14.46 -15.82 -25.85
N VAL A 466 15.72 -16.16 -26.13
CA VAL A 466 16.87 -15.75 -25.31
C VAL A 466 17.78 -14.91 -26.18
N ILE A 467 17.71 -13.58 -26.03
CA ILE A 467 18.29 -12.62 -26.99
C ILE A 467 19.19 -11.60 -26.28
N ASN A 468 20.40 -11.38 -26.82
CA ASN A 468 21.34 -10.35 -26.37
C ASN A 468 21.68 -10.37 -24.87
N ASN A 469 21.66 -11.55 -24.24
CA ASN A 469 22.05 -11.72 -22.83
C ASN A 469 23.56 -11.83 -22.68
N TYR A 470 24.07 -11.59 -21.47
CA TYR A 470 25.48 -11.80 -21.13
C TYR A 470 25.61 -12.78 -19.95
N PHE A 471 26.13 -13.97 -20.24
CA PHE A 471 26.43 -15.01 -19.27
C PHE A 471 27.90 -14.92 -18.86
N ILE A 472 28.19 -14.53 -17.62
CA ILE A 472 29.54 -14.22 -17.11
C ILE A 472 29.94 -15.15 -15.96
N CYS A 473 30.93 -16.00 -16.19
CA CYS A 473 31.61 -16.76 -15.14
C CYS A 473 32.85 -15.99 -14.67
N PRO A 474 32.85 -15.43 -13.44
CA PRO A 474 34.03 -14.78 -12.88
C PRO A 474 35.21 -15.75 -12.67
N PRO A 475 36.43 -15.25 -12.40
CA PRO A 475 37.57 -16.07 -11.99
C PRO A 475 37.21 -17.16 -10.97
N GLY A 476 37.60 -18.39 -11.28
CA GLY A 476 37.31 -19.57 -10.48
C GLY A 476 35.92 -20.18 -10.69
N ASN A 477 35.05 -19.58 -11.50
CA ASN A 477 33.83 -20.21 -12.01
C ASN A 477 34.10 -20.74 -13.43
N THR A 478 33.95 -22.05 -13.64
CA THR A 478 34.30 -22.72 -14.90
C THR A 478 33.09 -23.33 -15.61
N ARG A 479 31.88 -22.83 -15.34
CA ARG A 479 30.67 -23.33 -16.02
C ARG A 479 30.72 -22.98 -17.51
N SER A 480 30.41 -23.94 -18.36
CA SER A 480 30.44 -23.74 -19.82
C SER A 480 29.06 -23.72 -20.47
N LYS A 481 28.01 -24.05 -19.71
CA LYS A 481 26.63 -24.19 -20.16
C LYS A 481 25.75 -23.21 -19.40
N ALA A 482 25.23 -22.23 -20.13
CA ALA A 482 24.36 -21.19 -19.61
C ALA A 482 22.91 -21.68 -19.51
N LEU A 483 22.49 -22.52 -20.45
CA LEU A 483 21.17 -23.14 -20.50
C LEU A 483 21.32 -24.64 -20.30
N VAL A 484 20.54 -25.23 -19.40
CA VAL A 484 20.65 -26.64 -19.02
C VAL A 484 19.28 -27.33 -18.98
N LYS A 485 19.33 -28.66 -18.90
CA LYS A 485 18.16 -29.54 -18.79
C LYS A 485 17.17 -29.40 -19.95
N GLY A 486 17.67 -29.14 -21.16
CA GLY A 486 16.88 -29.27 -22.39
C GLY A 486 16.67 -30.75 -22.71
N THR A 487 15.79 -31.39 -21.96
CA THR A 487 15.56 -32.84 -22.00
C THR A 487 14.15 -33.16 -22.49
N VAL A 488 13.82 -34.45 -22.44
CA VAL A 488 12.46 -34.93 -22.70
C VAL A 488 11.57 -34.85 -21.47
N ASP A 489 10.26 -34.83 -21.70
CA ASP A 489 9.25 -35.15 -20.71
C ASP A 489 9.17 -36.67 -20.42
N ARG A 490 8.22 -37.07 -19.57
CA ARG A 490 7.95 -38.47 -19.21
C ARG A 490 7.50 -39.37 -20.37
N ASN A 491 7.03 -38.80 -21.48
CA ASN A 491 6.62 -39.52 -22.69
C ASN A 491 7.77 -39.64 -23.70
N GLY A 492 8.98 -39.15 -23.37
CA GLY A 492 10.11 -39.13 -24.28
C GLY A 492 10.07 -37.97 -25.27
N ALA A 493 9.30 -36.92 -24.95
CA ALA A 493 8.91 -35.85 -25.84
C ALA A 493 9.61 -34.50 -25.52
N PRO A 494 10.06 -33.67 -26.50
CA PRO A 494 10.61 -32.36 -26.23
C PRO A 494 9.60 -31.49 -25.54
N ASN A 495 10.00 -30.97 -24.39
CA ASN A 495 9.16 -30.13 -23.58
C ASN A 495 9.51 -28.64 -23.70
N PHE A 496 10.57 -28.30 -24.44
CA PHE A 496 11.10 -26.94 -24.53
C PHE A 496 11.56 -26.54 -25.95
N THR A 497 11.12 -25.37 -26.40
CA THR A 497 11.52 -24.72 -27.65
C THR A 497 12.30 -23.44 -27.36
N VAL A 498 13.46 -23.23 -27.98
CA VAL A 498 14.28 -22.03 -27.72
C VAL A 498 14.85 -21.40 -28.98
N HIS A 499 14.71 -20.07 -29.07
CA HIS A 499 15.44 -19.24 -30.02
C HIS A 499 16.61 -18.51 -29.32
N LEU A 500 17.81 -18.58 -29.89
CA LEU A 500 18.99 -17.88 -29.39
C LEU A 500 19.53 -16.89 -30.43
N SER A 501 19.84 -15.66 -30.03
CA SER A 501 20.59 -14.71 -30.86
C SER A 501 21.35 -13.67 -30.03
N GLY A 502 22.59 -13.36 -30.44
CA GLY A 502 23.39 -12.26 -29.88
C GLY A 502 23.82 -12.43 -28.41
N ASN A 503 23.72 -13.62 -27.84
CA ASN A 503 24.07 -13.88 -26.45
C ASN A 503 25.58 -14.05 -26.31
N LEU A 504 26.21 -13.30 -25.40
CA LEU A 504 27.63 -13.45 -25.10
C LEU A 504 27.83 -14.40 -23.93
N THR A 505 28.84 -15.26 -24.03
CA THR A 505 29.30 -16.13 -22.92
C THR A 505 30.75 -15.83 -22.61
N ASP A 506 30.99 -15.32 -21.41
CA ASP A 506 32.30 -15.17 -20.80
C ASP A 506 32.51 -16.31 -19.83
N ASN A 507 33.25 -17.33 -20.24
CA ASN A 507 33.49 -18.51 -19.41
C ASN A 507 34.94 -18.95 -19.39
N ASN A 508 35.84 -18.00 -19.69
CA ASN A 508 37.27 -18.24 -19.64
C ASN A 508 37.74 -18.55 -18.20
N GLY A 509 36.95 -18.15 -17.18
CA GLY A 509 37.11 -18.48 -15.77
C GLY A 509 38.44 -18.03 -15.15
N ALA A 510 39.20 -17.20 -15.87
CA ALA A 510 40.62 -16.96 -15.62
C ALA A 510 40.97 -15.48 -15.52
N ASP A 511 40.21 -14.59 -16.16
CA ASP A 511 40.46 -13.15 -16.12
C ASP A 511 39.23 -12.31 -15.72
N THR A 512 39.44 -11.00 -15.60
CA THR A 512 38.41 -10.02 -15.22
C THR A 512 37.91 -9.22 -16.42
N ILE A 513 38.25 -9.64 -17.64
CA ILE A 513 38.03 -8.88 -18.87
C ILE A 513 36.71 -9.33 -19.50
N LEU A 514 35.80 -8.39 -19.73
CA LEU A 514 34.55 -8.65 -20.45
C LEU A 514 34.80 -8.81 -21.95
N ASN A 515 35.14 -10.03 -22.38
CA ASN A 515 35.46 -10.37 -23.77
C ASN A 515 34.66 -11.57 -24.28
N GLY A 516 33.50 -11.82 -23.67
CA GLY A 516 32.61 -12.92 -24.02
C GLY A 516 32.27 -12.96 -25.52
N THR A 517 32.14 -14.18 -26.02
CA THR A 517 31.85 -14.45 -27.44
C THR A 517 30.45 -15.01 -27.60
N ASP A 518 29.79 -14.75 -28.73
CA ASP A 518 28.57 -15.47 -29.08
C ASP A 518 28.92 -16.91 -29.48
N LYS A 519 28.40 -17.86 -28.71
CA LYS A 519 28.65 -19.30 -28.91
C LYS A 519 27.42 -20.02 -29.48
N GLY A 520 26.37 -19.29 -29.86
CA GLY A 520 25.12 -19.83 -30.37
C GLY A 520 24.55 -20.92 -29.45
N TYR A 521 24.06 -22.00 -30.06
CA TYR A 521 23.48 -23.14 -29.32
C TYR A 521 24.47 -23.99 -28.53
N SER A 522 25.78 -23.73 -28.61
CA SER A 522 26.75 -24.48 -27.80
C SER A 522 26.72 -24.11 -26.31
N ILE A 523 26.04 -23.02 -25.94
CA ILE A 523 25.78 -22.65 -24.54
C ILE A 523 24.73 -23.55 -23.87
N VAL A 524 24.08 -24.42 -24.66
CA VAL A 524 23.01 -25.31 -24.20
C VAL A 524 23.56 -26.69 -23.84
N GLU A 525 23.08 -27.24 -22.73
CA GLU A 525 23.24 -28.61 -22.29
C GLU A 525 21.91 -29.36 -22.38
N GLY A 526 21.86 -30.35 -23.27
CA GLY A 526 20.66 -31.14 -23.57
C GLY A 526 20.79 -31.85 -24.92
N THR A 527 19.86 -32.74 -25.23
CA THR A 527 19.83 -33.46 -26.52
C THR A 527 19.13 -32.57 -27.56
N ALA A 528 19.85 -32.08 -28.56
CA ALA A 528 19.32 -31.14 -29.54
C ALA A 528 18.59 -31.82 -30.71
N TYR A 529 17.55 -31.16 -31.26
CA TYR A 529 16.95 -31.51 -32.56
C TYR A 529 17.37 -30.60 -33.70
N PRO A 530 17.50 -31.13 -34.94
CA PRO A 530 17.82 -30.33 -36.11
C PRO A 530 16.75 -29.25 -36.41
N PRO A 531 17.17 -28.04 -36.81
CA PRO A 531 16.29 -27.05 -37.42
C PRO A 531 15.69 -27.60 -38.71
N GLY A 532 14.36 -27.56 -38.85
CA GLY A 532 13.66 -28.04 -40.06
C GLY A 532 13.18 -29.50 -40.01
N THR A 533 13.26 -30.17 -38.85
CA THR A 533 12.61 -31.48 -38.68
C THR A 533 11.08 -31.30 -38.69
N THR A 534 10.45 -31.46 -39.85
CA THR A 534 8.99 -31.38 -40.05
C THR A 534 8.34 -32.74 -39.85
N GLY A 535 7.15 -32.80 -39.25
CA GLY A 535 6.41 -34.06 -39.05
C GLY A 535 6.77 -34.84 -37.79
N LEU A 536 7.61 -34.28 -36.92
CA LEU A 536 7.64 -34.70 -35.52
C LEU A 536 6.41 -34.13 -34.82
N THR A 537 5.56 -34.99 -34.26
CA THR A 537 4.62 -34.58 -33.19
C THR A 537 5.43 -33.83 -32.14
N PRO A 538 4.92 -32.74 -31.50
CA PRO A 538 5.55 -32.17 -30.31
C PRO A 538 5.81 -33.31 -29.33
N GLY A 539 7.04 -33.82 -29.31
CA GLY A 539 7.29 -35.03 -28.56
C GLY A 539 8.20 -36.18 -29.05
N ALA A 540 9.24 -35.99 -29.83
CA ALA A 540 10.32 -36.99 -29.95
C ALA A 540 11.66 -36.44 -29.44
N ALA A 541 12.28 -37.08 -28.44
CA ALA A 541 13.60 -37.09 -27.72
C ALA A 541 14.64 -35.90 -27.58
N GLY A 542 14.41 -34.77 -26.86
CA GLY A 542 15.38 -33.62 -26.77
C GLY A 542 14.77 -32.22 -26.58
N TYR A 543 15.46 -31.10 -26.87
CA TYR A 543 14.88 -29.73 -26.98
C TYR A 543 14.81 -29.25 -28.45
N TYR A 544 13.84 -28.40 -28.79
CA TYR A 544 13.65 -27.89 -30.16
C TYR A 544 14.33 -26.52 -30.37
N GLN A 545 15.18 -26.43 -31.40
CA GLN A 545 15.90 -25.20 -31.78
C GLN A 545 15.09 -24.39 -32.81
N SER A 546 14.63 -23.19 -32.43
CA SER A 546 13.89 -22.31 -33.34
C SER A 546 14.84 -21.42 -34.15
N PRO A 547 14.81 -21.46 -35.50
CA PRO A 547 15.70 -20.65 -36.34
C PRO A 547 15.37 -19.15 -36.33
N SER A 548 14.16 -18.79 -35.92
CA SER A 548 13.70 -17.40 -35.78
C SER A 548 13.11 -17.14 -34.40
N ALA A 549 13.11 -15.89 -33.98
CA ALA A 549 12.41 -15.46 -32.78
C ALA A 549 10.92 -15.86 -32.88
N ILE A 550 10.42 -16.41 -31.78
CA ILE A 550 9.01 -16.75 -31.63
C ILE A 550 8.25 -15.43 -31.42
N ALA A 551 7.12 -15.25 -32.09
CA ALA A 551 6.33 -14.04 -31.94
C ALA A 551 5.92 -13.84 -30.47
N GLY A 552 6.37 -12.73 -29.88
CA GLY A 552 6.11 -12.35 -28.49
C GLY A 552 5.13 -11.19 -28.37
N SER A 553 5.31 -10.38 -27.33
CA SER A 553 4.45 -9.23 -27.07
C SER A 553 4.39 -8.25 -28.25
N PRO A 554 3.19 -7.79 -28.67
CA PRO A 554 3.05 -6.76 -29.70
C PRO A 554 3.69 -5.42 -29.33
N ALA A 555 3.86 -5.13 -28.04
CA ALA A 555 4.53 -3.92 -27.56
C ALA A 555 6.05 -3.93 -27.85
N GLY A 556 6.63 -5.13 -28.02
CA GLY A 556 8.05 -5.34 -28.22
C GLY A 556 8.92 -5.02 -27.00
N ILE A 557 10.19 -5.38 -27.08
CA ILE A 557 11.23 -5.05 -26.09
C ILE A 557 12.30 -4.24 -26.81
N THR A 558 12.68 -3.10 -26.23
CA THR A 558 13.86 -2.37 -26.72
C THR A 558 15.09 -3.20 -26.44
N THR A 559 15.82 -3.57 -27.50
CA THR A 559 17.00 -4.43 -27.38
C THR A 559 18.30 -3.65 -27.55
N ASP A 560 19.32 -4.07 -26.81
CA ASP A 560 20.67 -3.52 -26.88
C ASP A 560 21.68 -4.64 -27.22
N PRO A 561 22.88 -4.33 -27.73
CA PRO A 561 23.99 -5.28 -27.69
C PRO A 561 24.29 -5.71 -26.25
N ALA A 562 24.63 -6.99 -26.03
CA ALA A 562 24.78 -7.56 -24.68
C ALA A 562 25.73 -6.77 -23.74
N LEU A 563 26.84 -6.23 -24.27
CA LEU A 563 27.76 -5.42 -23.49
C LEU A 563 27.18 -4.04 -23.12
N LEU A 564 26.34 -3.44 -23.97
CA LEU A 564 25.63 -2.22 -23.65
C LEU A 564 24.55 -2.48 -22.58
N ALA A 565 23.83 -3.59 -22.70
CA ALA A 565 22.87 -4.03 -21.66
C ALA A 565 23.56 -4.22 -20.31
N TYR A 566 24.74 -4.87 -20.25
CA TYR A 566 25.54 -4.96 -19.03
C TYR A 566 25.81 -3.58 -18.41
N LYS A 567 26.23 -2.60 -19.21
CA LYS A 567 26.51 -1.23 -18.72
C LYS A 567 25.24 -0.55 -18.20
N LYS A 568 24.10 -0.72 -18.88
CA LYS A 568 22.80 -0.21 -18.41
C LYS A 568 22.41 -0.86 -17.08
N ILE A 569 22.59 -2.18 -16.93
CA ILE A 569 22.32 -2.90 -15.69
C ILE A 569 23.19 -2.36 -14.54
N VAL A 570 24.51 -2.24 -14.75
CA VAL A 570 25.43 -1.69 -13.74
C VAL A 570 25.03 -0.26 -13.34
N SER A 571 24.52 0.54 -14.28
CA SER A 571 24.19 1.94 -14.02
C SER A 571 22.81 2.14 -13.41
N ASN A 572 21.82 1.33 -13.80
CA ASN A 572 20.42 1.65 -13.60
C ASN A 572 19.59 0.53 -12.92
N ALA A 573 20.05 -0.72 -12.90
CA ALA A 573 19.23 -1.80 -12.34
C ALA A 573 19.16 -1.75 -10.80
N GLY A 574 18.02 -2.19 -10.27
CA GLY A 574 17.70 -2.32 -8.85
C GLY A 574 16.94 -1.12 -8.29
N ALA A 575 16.60 -1.23 -7.01
CA ALA A 575 15.98 -0.14 -6.28
C ALA A 575 17.00 0.98 -6.08
N LEU A 576 16.86 2.04 -6.88
CA LEU A 576 17.71 3.23 -6.81
C LEU A 576 17.27 4.21 -5.71
N ARG A 577 18.22 5.02 -5.28
CA ARG A 577 18.02 6.15 -4.37
C ARG A 577 17.68 7.40 -5.20
N LEU A 578 16.44 7.85 -5.13
CA LEU A 578 15.89 8.91 -6.00
C LEU A 578 15.43 10.15 -5.22
N SER A 579 16.03 10.39 -4.05
CA SER A 579 15.81 11.60 -3.26
C SER A 579 16.60 12.77 -3.83
N HIS A 580 15.95 13.93 -3.97
CA HIS A 580 16.47 15.10 -4.69
C HIS A 580 17.74 15.73 -4.08
N ASN A 581 18.00 15.53 -2.78
CA ASN A 581 19.09 16.18 -2.05
C ASN A 581 20.10 15.19 -1.44
N PHE A 582 20.14 13.95 -1.90
CA PHE A 582 21.03 12.95 -1.31
C PHE A 582 22.40 12.93 -2.00
N GLY A 583 23.47 13.22 -1.24
CA GLY A 583 24.85 13.29 -1.75
C GLY A 583 25.66 11.99 -1.70
N GLY A 584 25.08 10.86 -1.27
CA GLY A 584 25.77 9.57 -1.24
C GLY A 584 25.56 8.73 -2.51
N SER A 585 25.75 7.41 -2.39
CA SER A 585 25.66 6.48 -3.53
C SER A 585 24.28 6.44 -4.19
N LEU A 586 24.20 5.98 -5.44
CA LEU A 586 22.91 5.77 -6.12
C LEU A 586 22.11 4.59 -5.53
N ARG A 587 22.78 3.66 -4.83
CA ARG A 587 22.20 2.44 -4.28
C ARG A 587 22.39 2.38 -2.77
N ASP A 588 21.58 1.58 -2.08
CA ASP A 588 21.84 1.26 -0.68
C ASP A 588 23.10 0.38 -0.53
N GLU A 589 23.50 0.12 0.71
CA GLU A 589 24.71 -0.62 1.06
C GLU A 589 24.79 -2.00 0.39
N VAL A 590 23.72 -2.79 0.45
CA VAL A 590 23.73 -4.19 -0.01
C VAL A 590 23.79 -4.25 -1.54
N ASP A 591 22.97 -3.44 -2.20
CA ASP A 591 22.97 -3.33 -3.66
C ASP A 591 24.31 -2.75 -4.18
N THR A 592 24.95 -1.86 -3.42
CA THR A 592 26.30 -1.36 -3.72
C THR A 592 27.34 -2.47 -3.64
N ILE A 593 27.29 -3.32 -2.61
CA ILE A 593 28.19 -4.48 -2.49
C ILE A 593 27.98 -5.44 -3.67
N LEU A 594 26.72 -5.70 -4.04
CA LEU A 594 26.37 -6.59 -5.16
C LEU A 594 26.96 -6.08 -6.49
N ILE A 595 26.74 -4.81 -6.83
CA ILE A 595 27.25 -4.21 -8.07
C ILE A 595 28.78 -4.11 -8.05
N ASN A 596 29.40 -3.88 -6.89
CA ASN A 596 30.86 -3.91 -6.76
C ASN A 596 31.42 -5.32 -7.04
N LYS A 597 30.74 -6.38 -6.60
CA LYS A 597 31.13 -7.76 -6.95
C LYS A 597 31.00 -8.04 -8.44
N LEU A 598 29.91 -7.61 -9.07
CA LEU A 598 29.72 -7.75 -10.52
C LEU A 598 30.81 -7.02 -11.32
N THR A 599 31.15 -5.78 -10.94
CA THR A 599 32.11 -4.94 -11.67
C THR A 599 33.56 -5.32 -11.39
N SER A 600 33.85 -5.93 -10.23
CA SER A 600 35.16 -6.50 -9.90
C SER A 600 35.32 -7.97 -10.32
N MET A 601 34.30 -8.58 -10.95
CA MET A 601 34.27 -10.00 -11.30
C MET A 601 34.56 -10.92 -10.11
N SER A 602 33.97 -10.62 -8.94
CA SER A 602 34.19 -11.39 -7.71
C SER A 602 33.06 -12.36 -7.42
N ARG A 603 33.39 -13.61 -7.08
CA ARG A 603 32.42 -14.61 -6.60
C ARG A 603 31.83 -14.22 -5.23
N GLY A 604 30.68 -14.80 -4.86
CA GLY A 604 30.09 -14.50 -3.56
C GLY A 604 28.74 -15.12 -3.23
N HIS A 605 28.61 -16.45 -3.28
CA HIS A 605 27.46 -17.14 -2.69
C HIS A 605 27.41 -16.95 -1.17
N VAL A 606 26.22 -16.97 -0.58
CA VAL A 606 26.00 -16.67 0.84
C VAL A 606 25.04 -17.68 1.49
N THR A 607 25.25 -18.00 2.77
CA THR A 607 24.38 -18.89 3.57
C THR A 607 23.39 -18.13 4.45
N ARG A 608 23.66 -16.83 4.65
CA ARG A 608 22.87 -15.86 5.40
C ARG A 608 23.20 -14.45 4.91
N PRO A 609 22.31 -13.46 5.10
CA PRO A 609 22.54 -12.09 4.62
C PRO A 609 23.86 -11.48 5.10
N SER A 610 24.27 -11.73 6.35
CA SER A 610 25.48 -11.15 6.94
C SER A 610 26.78 -11.59 6.25
N ASP A 611 26.78 -12.68 5.48
CA ASP A 611 27.96 -13.15 4.75
C ASP A 611 28.38 -12.16 3.64
N THR A 612 27.49 -11.26 3.24
CA THR A 612 27.81 -10.16 2.30
C THR A 612 28.77 -9.13 2.89
N GLY A 613 28.87 -9.06 4.23
CA GLY A 613 29.58 -8.01 4.95
C GLY A 613 28.78 -6.73 5.15
N ALA A 614 27.52 -6.67 4.70
CA ALA A 614 26.65 -5.53 4.95
C ALA A 614 26.30 -5.39 6.44
N SER A 615 26.08 -4.15 6.87
CA SER A 615 25.63 -3.82 8.22
C SER A 615 24.23 -4.39 8.55
N ASN A 616 23.75 -4.16 9.77
CA ASN A 616 22.40 -4.55 10.20
C ASN A 616 22.08 -6.04 9.93
N ALA A 617 22.96 -6.92 10.40
CA ALA A 617 22.86 -8.37 10.19
C ALA A 617 22.78 -8.79 8.70
N GLY A 618 23.33 -7.98 7.80
CA GLY A 618 23.37 -8.24 6.35
C GLY A 618 22.25 -7.59 5.55
N PHE A 619 21.29 -6.92 6.20
CA PHE A 619 20.24 -6.18 5.50
C PHE A 619 20.69 -4.78 5.07
N GLY A 620 21.78 -4.27 5.64
CA GLY A 620 22.12 -2.85 5.56
C GLY A 620 21.10 -1.97 6.27
N THR A 621 21.43 -0.70 6.46
CA THR A 621 20.52 0.30 7.01
C THR A 621 19.89 1.12 5.89
N LEU A 622 18.57 1.29 5.92
CA LEU A 622 17.84 2.21 5.04
C LEU A 622 17.48 3.47 5.83
N ASN A 623 18.25 4.54 5.61
CA ASN A 623 18.08 5.81 6.31
C ASN A 623 17.04 6.69 5.60
N SER A 624 16.19 7.33 6.40
CA SER A 624 15.25 8.34 5.89
C SER A 624 15.90 9.71 5.84
N THR A 625 15.54 10.50 4.83
CA THR A 625 15.78 11.94 4.79
C THR A 625 14.47 12.69 4.95
N THR A 626 14.54 14.02 5.06
CA THR A 626 13.35 14.87 4.97
C THR A 626 12.70 14.68 3.60
N PRO A 627 11.39 14.35 3.54
CA PRO A 627 10.67 14.32 2.27
C PRO A 627 10.52 15.75 1.71
N PRO A 628 10.41 15.90 0.38
CA PRO A 628 10.04 17.19 -0.19
C PRO A 628 8.63 17.60 0.28
N ILE A 629 8.35 18.90 0.24
CA ILE A 629 7.02 19.41 0.57
C ILE A 629 6.04 18.95 -0.51
N ASP A 630 4.94 18.35 -0.06
CA ASP A 630 3.74 17.98 -0.81
C ASP A 630 2.55 18.52 0.02
N SER A 631 2.11 19.72 -0.34
CA SER A 631 1.18 20.53 0.46
C SER A 631 -0.24 19.98 0.44
N ASP A 632 -0.67 19.37 -0.65
CA ASP A 632 -1.99 18.77 -0.81
C ASP A 632 -2.01 17.24 -0.60
N LYS A 633 -0.84 16.61 -0.45
CA LYS A 633 -0.63 15.19 -0.15
C LYS A 633 -1.13 14.26 -1.24
N ASP A 634 -0.86 14.64 -2.49
CA ASP A 634 -1.31 13.89 -3.65
C ASP A 634 -0.24 12.95 -4.25
N GLY A 635 0.96 12.96 -3.64
CA GLY A 635 2.09 12.12 -3.99
C GLY A 635 3.08 12.81 -4.93
N MET A 636 2.83 14.05 -5.33
CA MET A 636 3.73 14.89 -6.11
C MET A 636 4.29 16.04 -5.26
N PRO A 637 5.59 16.34 -5.31
CA PRO A 637 6.13 17.50 -4.61
C PRO A 637 5.70 18.83 -5.20
N ASP A 638 5.48 19.84 -4.36
CA ASP A 638 5.12 21.21 -4.76
C ASP A 638 6.10 21.76 -5.82
N SER A 639 7.39 21.45 -5.66
CA SER A 639 8.44 21.89 -6.58
C SER A 639 8.31 21.29 -7.98
N TYR A 640 7.86 20.03 -8.09
CA TYR A 640 7.65 19.35 -9.36
C TYR A 640 6.41 19.91 -10.07
N GLU A 641 5.32 20.06 -9.32
CA GLU A 641 4.08 20.65 -9.83
C GLU A 641 4.28 22.08 -10.30
N THR A 642 4.94 22.91 -9.48
CA THR A 642 5.24 24.30 -9.84
C THR A 642 6.11 24.38 -11.10
N ALA A 643 7.06 23.45 -11.29
CA ALA A 643 7.89 23.42 -12.49
C ALA A 643 7.09 23.11 -13.77
N LEU A 644 6.00 22.36 -13.65
CA LEU A 644 5.09 22.02 -14.76
C LEU A 644 3.87 22.96 -14.86
N GLY A 645 3.76 23.96 -13.98
CA GLY A 645 2.64 24.92 -13.94
C GLY A 645 1.36 24.34 -13.35
N TRP A 646 1.46 23.28 -12.55
CA TRP A 646 0.36 22.69 -11.78
C TRP A 646 0.20 23.39 -10.43
N ASN A 647 -0.94 23.17 -9.75
CA ASN A 647 -1.26 23.89 -8.52
C ASN A 647 -1.00 23.02 -7.29
N PRO A 648 0.05 23.30 -6.49
CA PRO A 648 0.48 22.45 -5.38
C PRO A 648 -0.45 22.46 -4.16
N SER A 649 -1.63 23.07 -4.28
CA SER A 649 -2.63 23.13 -3.21
C SER A 649 -3.91 22.36 -3.56
N VAL A 650 -3.90 21.55 -4.63
CA VAL A 650 -5.07 20.88 -5.18
C VAL A 650 -4.69 19.46 -5.59
N GLN A 651 -5.24 18.46 -4.87
CA GLN A 651 -5.03 17.05 -5.18
C GLN A 651 -5.49 16.70 -6.60
N ASP A 652 -4.57 16.77 -7.56
CA ASP A 652 -4.84 16.66 -8.97
C ASP A 652 -3.99 15.59 -9.67
N HIS A 653 -3.30 14.77 -8.86
CA HIS A 653 -2.63 13.52 -9.23
C HIS A 653 -3.37 12.64 -10.25
N ASN A 654 -4.71 12.57 -10.20
CA ASN A 654 -5.54 11.77 -11.12
C ASN A 654 -5.91 12.50 -12.42
N THR A 655 -5.55 13.76 -12.56
CA THR A 655 -5.77 14.52 -13.79
C THR A 655 -4.91 13.95 -14.89
N THR A 656 -5.49 13.70 -16.06
CA THR A 656 -4.73 13.25 -17.23
C THR A 656 -3.71 14.30 -17.65
N VAL A 657 -2.48 13.87 -17.93
CA VAL A 657 -1.43 14.73 -18.46
C VAL A 657 -1.79 15.17 -19.87
N SER A 658 -1.59 16.46 -20.14
CA SER A 658 -1.75 17.05 -21.47
C SER A 658 -0.52 17.90 -21.80
N GLY A 659 -0.15 17.96 -23.08
CA GLY A 659 1.02 18.71 -23.53
C GLY A 659 2.31 17.89 -23.54
N THR A 660 3.41 18.50 -23.08
CA THR A 660 4.74 17.86 -23.05
C THR A 660 4.81 16.90 -21.86
N ALA A 661 5.28 15.68 -22.10
CA ALA A 661 5.47 14.65 -21.08
C ALA A 661 6.86 14.00 -21.19
N PHE A 662 7.31 13.37 -20.11
CA PHE A 662 8.50 12.51 -20.02
C PHE A 662 8.25 11.14 -20.59
N PHE A 663 6.98 10.75 -20.77
CA PHE A 663 6.64 9.58 -21.55
C PHE A 663 7.18 9.68 -22.99
N PRO A 664 7.64 8.55 -23.58
CA PRO A 664 8.11 8.52 -24.96
C PRO A 664 7.07 9.02 -25.95
N THR A 665 7.49 9.65 -27.06
CA THR A 665 6.57 10.11 -28.11
C THR A 665 5.67 8.97 -28.60
N GLY A 666 4.36 9.23 -28.68
CA GLY A 666 3.37 8.22 -29.07
C GLY A 666 2.90 7.31 -27.94
N TYR A 667 3.20 7.64 -26.69
CA TYR A 667 2.63 6.96 -25.52
C TYR A 667 1.08 7.02 -25.55
N PRO A 668 0.37 5.98 -25.07
CA PRO A 668 -1.09 5.98 -24.99
C PRO A 668 -1.62 7.17 -24.20
N ALA A 669 -2.72 7.78 -24.65
CA ALA A 669 -3.40 8.81 -23.85
C ALA A 669 -3.99 8.21 -22.57
N GLY A 670 -4.13 9.02 -21.52
CA GLY A 670 -4.80 8.63 -20.28
C GLY A 670 -3.91 8.55 -19.05
N TYR A 671 -2.58 8.65 -19.19
CA TYR A 671 -1.69 8.73 -18.03
C TYR A 671 -1.98 9.95 -17.17
N THR A 672 -1.93 9.75 -15.87
CA THR A 672 -2.18 10.79 -14.87
C THR A 672 -0.92 11.57 -14.53
N ARG A 673 -1.09 12.74 -13.91
CA ARG A 673 0.02 13.59 -13.45
C ARG A 673 0.95 12.85 -12.50
N LEU A 674 0.39 12.03 -11.61
CA LEU A 674 1.19 11.19 -10.73
C LEU A 674 1.96 10.13 -11.51
N GLU A 675 1.36 9.47 -12.48
CA GLU A 675 2.07 8.46 -13.29
C GLU A 675 3.23 9.08 -14.07
N GLU A 676 3.07 10.29 -14.58
CA GLU A 676 4.11 11.09 -15.21
C GLU A 676 5.24 11.42 -14.23
N TYR A 677 4.93 11.90 -13.02
CA TYR A 677 5.95 12.11 -11.98
C TYR A 677 6.70 10.82 -11.64
N LEU A 678 5.97 9.71 -11.46
CA LEU A 678 6.57 8.42 -11.17
C LEU A 678 7.42 7.90 -12.32
N HIS A 679 7.06 8.18 -13.57
CA HIS A 679 7.86 7.84 -14.75
C HIS A 679 9.13 8.69 -14.81
N PHE A 680 8.99 10.01 -14.64
CA PHE A 680 10.09 10.96 -14.54
C PHE A 680 11.14 10.51 -13.52
N LYS A 681 10.73 10.04 -12.34
CA LYS A 681 11.68 9.53 -11.33
C LYS A 681 12.41 8.25 -11.75
N SER A 682 11.77 7.38 -12.53
CA SER A 682 12.24 6.02 -12.81
C SER A 682 13.10 5.90 -14.08
N VAL A 683 13.12 6.90 -14.95
CA VAL A 683 13.87 6.84 -16.21
C VAL A 683 15.10 7.76 -16.19
N PRO A 684 16.23 7.32 -16.77
CA PRO A 684 17.33 8.23 -17.02
C PRO A 684 16.89 9.29 -18.03
N HIS A 685 17.04 10.57 -17.70
CA HIS A 685 16.69 11.67 -18.60
C HIS A 685 17.70 11.85 -19.73
N MET A 686 18.87 11.24 -19.61
CA MET A 686 19.91 11.21 -20.62
C MET A 686 20.81 9.98 -20.47
N VAL A 687 21.29 9.45 -21.59
CA VAL A 687 22.29 8.38 -21.64
C VAL A 687 23.42 8.81 -22.57
N ILE A 688 24.66 8.77 -22.07
CA ILE A 688 25.86 9.18 -22.81
C ILE A 688 26.91 8.06 -22.69
N ALA A 689 27.64 7.80 -23.76
CA ALA A 689 28.78 6.89 -23.69
C ALA A 689 29.97 7.58 -23.00
N LYS A 690 30.71 6.85 -22.15
CA LYS A 690 31.95 7.34 -21.55
C LYS A 690 32.91 7.85 -22.63
N ASN A 691 33.61 8.96 -22.39
CA ASN A 691 34.51 9.62 -23.35
C ASN A 691 33.82 10.15 -24.62
N THR A 692 32.52 10.49 -24.58
CA THR A 692 31.87 11.19 -25.71
C THR A 692 32.51 12.57 -25.86
N ALA A 693 33.08 12.85 -27.04
CA ALA A 693 33.86 14.07 -27.30
C ALA A 693 33.01 15.35 -27.37
N THR A 694 31.71 15.22 -27.60
CA THR A 694 30.73 16.31 -27.61
C THR A 694 29.98 16.33 -26.28
N ASN A 695 30.00 17.47 -25.59
CA ASN A 695 29.13 17.70 -24.44
C ASN A 695 27.71 17.88 -24.97
N PRO A 696 26.77 16.96 -24.72
CA PRO A 696 25.40 17.17 -25.16
C PRO A 696 24.79 18.32 -24.36
N ASP A 697 24.12 19.22 -25.06
CA ASP A 697 23.32 20.25 -24.42
C ASP A 697 22.16 19.58 -23.69
N ILE A 698 22.07 19.77 -22.38
CA ILE A 698 20.89 19.36 -21.62
C ILE A 698 19.97 20.56 -21.52
N ASP A 699 18.79 20.44 -22.15
CA ASP A 699 17.72 21.42 -21.99
C ASP A 699 17.10 21.27 -20.59
N LEU A 700 17.58 22.09 -19.64
CA LEU A 700 17.05 22.09 -18.28
C LEU A 700 15.78 22.94 -18.10
N SER A 701 15.28 23.58 -19.16
CA SER A 701 14.02 24.36 -19.08
C SER A 701 12.83 23.49 -18.67
N ARG A 702 12.93 22.17 -18.85
CA ARG A 702 11.94 21.20 -18.41
C ARG A 702 12.04 20.82 -16.92
N TYR A 703 13.14 21.13 -16.25
CA TYR A 703 13.40 20.70 -14.85
C TYR A 703 13.40 21.84 -13.84
N THR A 704 13.20 23.09 -14.29
CA THR A 704 13.33 24.27 -13.44
C THR A 704 12.38 25.37 -13.88
N SER A 705 11.74 26.03 -12.92
CA SER A 705 11.10 27.33 -13.14
C SER A 705 12.14 28.43 -12.92
N GLY A 706 12.21 29.42 -13.82
CA GLY A 706 13.02 30.63 -13.60
C GLY A 706 14.08 30.97 -14.64
N PHE A 707 14.27 30.15 -15.68
CA PHE A 707 15.13 30.56 -16.79
C PHE A 707 14.41 31.52 -17.74
N THR A 708 14.87 32.77 -17.77
CA THR A 708 14.37 33.81 -18.68
C THR A 708 15.08 33.81 -20.04
N ASN A 709 16.22 33.13 -20.16
CA ASN A 709 17.03 32.99 -21.38
C ASN A 709 17.61 31.57 -21.45
N ASN A 710 17.07 30.71 -22.33
CA ASN A 710 17.49 29.33 -22.65
C ASN A 710 18.94 28.97 -22.24
N PRO A 711 19.19 28.56 -20.99
CA PRO A 711 20.55 28.28 -20.54
C PRO A 711 21.03 26.96 -21.12
N VAL A 712 22.29 26.93 -21.53
CA VAL A 712 22.96 25.73 -21.98
C VAL A 712 23.94 25.29 -20.88
N PHE A 713 23.82 24.04 -20.44
CA PHE A 713 24.70 23.45 -19.44
C PHE A 713 25.68 22.50 -20.10
N THR A 714 26.95 22.63 -19.74
CA THR A 714 28.04 21.80 -20.28
C THR A 714 28.56 20.86 -19.19
N ILE A 715 28.53 19.56 -19.45
CA ILE A 715 29.11 18.53 -18.56
C ILE A 715 30.51 18.19 -19.09
N SER A 716 31.53 18.08 -18.24
CA SER A 716 32.90 17.69 -18.63
C SER A 716 33.44 16.58 -17.72
N ASN A 717 34.41 15.80 -18.19
CA ASN A 717 35.06 14.68 -17.47
C ASN A 717 34.16 13.45 -17.22
N ILE A 718 33.32 13.06 -18.19
CA ILE A 718 32.43 11.87 -18.12
C ILE A 718 33.14 10.56 -18.50
#